data_AF-A0A7Z0SEU9-F1
#
_entry.id   AF-A0A7Z0SEU9-F1
#
_cell.length_a   1.000
_cell.length_b   1.000
_cell.length_c   1.000
_cell.angle_alpha   90.00
_cell.angle_beta   90.00
_cell.angle_gamma   90.00
#
_symmetry.space_group_name_H-M   'P 1'
#
loop_
_entity.id
_entity.type
_entity.pdbx_description
1 polymer ?
#
loop_
_entity_poly.entity_id
_entity_poly.type
_entity_poly.pdbx_seq_one_letter_code
_entity_poly.pdbx_strand_id
1 'polypeptide(L)'
;MQTDQREPRTPPTSRPPLPELQHLQNEVTRLTADLRQAQQERDAANEELNRLWTSRSWAVTRPLRWGFTRLRLARHAFQRLRDGVRRSGGLLPTVRKLTGIVGTEGWSGLRRRLHQAPAAAPVISAKQWFPIADFLAHIERQPTDTLAPKVLLISESGGAFATNEAAQLADDLAQLGVAFESLPWHQEDQCLKALATTTAVIMLGVPTPPHAAEIIKEAQRLRLPIYADTDKPTSGADIIRWNHHGRRHLLNTAPRERPRKPRILTVNIFYSPRSFGGATIIAEEVNQRLQADNLDISVFAVLPTGTVPNYALRRYEVGEISVFGVGMPDALGPLQMFENPDMAAPFQQTLDAVQPDLVHFHCVQGIGILPMEQCATAGIPFVVTLHDAWWLCGRQFMVNREGVYCNQHHIDPDVCARCVDDSALNTYRSERLRQVLDQAQLLLTPSTYFADFYQANGFPAERVRVNRNGVRRPDACVQRLPSPILRFGYVGGNDAIKGVNSIIKAFRGLPAEAAKLVVVDNTMNLGFSCFAPDRFKDLANVEVVPAYTQATIDEFFAGIDVLLFPTQAKESFGLVVREALARDVWVICSDAGGVVEDILPGQNGLIIPMDDDGTLLKRAVHDTLEHFRSQAAGYTPPHTSITWFEDQSRELAAMYVEVLDKTGFEKPD
;
A
#
# COMPACT_ATOMS: atom_id res chain seq x y z
N MET A 1 10.04 -54.03 -91.87
CA MET A 1 9.74 -53.17 -93.03
C MET A 1 8.55 -52.32 -92.66
N GLN A 2 8.70 -50.99 -92.74
CA GLN A 2 7.65 -49.97 -92.83
C GLN A 2 6.71 -49.82 -91.61
N THR A 3 6.97 -48.80 -90.78
CA THR A 3 6.37 -47.44 -90.81
C THR A 3 5.01 -47.45 -90.09
N ASP A 4 4.59 -46.49 -89.29
CA ASP A 4 4.94 -45.07 -89.32
C ASP A 4 4.58 -44.38 -87.99
N GLN A 5 5.44 -43.41 -87.66
CA GLN A 5 5.16 -42.11 -87.04
C GLN A 5 3.99 -41.96 -86.05
N ARG A 6 4.34 -41.78 -84.76
CA ARG A 6 3.54 -41.02 -83.79
C ARG A 6 4.09 -39.60 -83.70
N GLU A 7 3.28 -38.63 -84.10
CA GLU A 7 3.46 -37.20 -83.84
C GLU A 7 3.37 -36.85 -82.34
N PRO A 8 3.98 -35.73 -81.91
CA PRO A 8 4.30 -35.46 -80.51
C PRO A 8 3.11 -34.98 -79.68
N ARG A 9 3.06 -35.47 -78.43
CA ARG A 9 2.12 -35.02 -77.38
C ARG A 9 2.38 -33.57 -77.00
N THR A 10 1.33 -32.74 -77.09
CA THR A 10 1.24 -31.45 -76.40
C THR A 10 1.32 -31.66 -74.88
N PRO A 11 2.05 -30.80 -74.13
CA PRO A 11 2.12 -30.90 -72.68
C PRO A 11 0.78 -30.52 -72.05
N PRO A 12 0.34 -31.18 -70.97
CA PRO A 12 -0.88 -30.80 -70.28
C PRO A 12 -0.70 -29.41 -69.67
N THR A 13 -1.63 -28.52 -70.02
CA THR A 13 -1.82 -27.20 -69.42
C THR A 13 -1.85 -27.33 -67.90
N SER A 14 -0.96 -26.59 -67.22
CA SER A 14 -0.94 -26.49 -65.77
C SER A 14 -2.32 -26.03 -65.28
N ARG A 15 -3.01 -26.89 -64.53
CA ARG A 15 -4.26 -26.54 -63.86
C ARG A 15 -4.04 -25.24 -63.06
N PRO A 16 -4.90 -24.22 -63.19
CA PRO A 16 -4.83 -23.06 -62.31
C PRO A 16 -4.99 -23.55 -60.86
N PRO A 17 -4.27 -22.97 -59.89
CA PRO A 17 -4.44 -23.33 -58.50
C PRO A 17 -5.92 -23.15 -58.12
N LEU A 18 -6.49 -24.14 -57.45
CA LEU A 18 -7.86 -24.10 -56.94
C LEU A 18 -8.05 -22.74 -56.21
N PRO A 19 -9.16 -22.03 -56.43
CA PRO A 19 -9.41 -20.72 -55.81
C PRO A 19 -9.19 -20.71 -54.28
N GLU A 20 -9.42 -21.85 -53.63
CA GLU A 20 -9.16 -22.07 -52.21
C GLU A 20 -7.67 -22.04 -51.82
N LEU A 21 -6.77 -22.57 -52.65
CA LEU A 21 -5.32 -22.54 -52.39
C LEU A 21 -4.76 -21.11 -52.49
N GLN A 22 -5.26 -20.35 -53.46
CA GLN A 22 -4.85 -18.96 -53.66
C GLN A 22 -5.43 -18.05 -52.57
N HIS A 23 -6.66 -18.35 -52.12
CA HIS A 23 -7.24 -17.72 -50.93
C HIS A 23 -6.42 -18.01 -49.67
N LEU A 24 -6.05 -19.28 -49.43
CA LEU A 24 -5.23 -19.66 -48.27
C LEU A 24 -3.82 -19.06 -48.31
N GLN A 25 -3.20 -18.97 -49.48
CA GLN A 25 -1.90 -18.30 -49.63
C GLN A 25 -1.99 -16.80 -49.35
N ASN A 26 -3.05 -16.14 -49.81
CA ASN A 26 -3.30 -14.73 -49.51
C ASN A 26 -3.58 -14.52 -48.02
N GLU A 27 -4.30 -15.45 -47.39
CA GLU A 27 -4.62 -15.41 -45.97
C GLU A 27 -3.39 -15.65 -45.09
N VAL A 28 -2.53 -16.62 -45.44
CA VAL A 28 -1.23 -16.82 -44.77
C VAL A 28 -0.32 -15.62 -44.96
N THR A 29 -0.31 -15.00 -46.14
CA THR A 29 0.50 -13.79 -46.40
C THR A 29 0.00 -12.62 -45.56
N ARG A 30 -1.32 -12.44 -45.46
CA ARG A 30 -1.94 -11.42 -44.61
C ARG A 30 -1.61 -11.66 -43.14
N LEU A 31 -1.82 -12.88 -42.64
CA LEU A 31 -1.52 -13.25 -41.26
C LEU A 31 -0.02 -13.13 -40.93
N THR A 32 0.88 -13.39 -41.89
CA THR A 32 2.32 -13.23 -41.71
C THR A 32 2.71 -11.75 -41.65
N ALA A 33 2.06 -10.89 -42.44
CA ALA A 33 2.23 -9.45 -42.37
C ALA A 33 1.68 -8.88 -41.04
N ASP A 34 0.49 -9.30 -40.64
CA ASP A 34 -0.13 -8.93 -39.36
C ASP A 34 0.74 -9.35 -38.17
N LEU A 35 1.35 -10.55 -38.23
CA LEU A 35 2.27 -11.05 -37.20
C LEU A 35 3.56 -10.22 -37.13
N ARG A 36 4.14 -9.85 -38.29
CA ARG A 36 5.35 -9.00 -38.34
C ARG A 36 5.08 -7.59 -37.83
N GLN A 37 3.93 -7.02 -38.17
CA GLN A 37 3.51 -5.72 -37.65
C GLN A 37 3.29 -5.77 -36.14
N ALA A 38 2.60 -6.81 -35.63
CA ALA A 38 2.42 -7.01 -34.20
C ALA A 38 3.76 -7.26 -33.46
N GLN A 39 4.73 -7.91 -34.10
CA GLN A 39 6.09 -8.07 -33.56
C GLN A 39 6.84 -6.74 -33.51
N GLN A 40 6.76 -5.92 -34.55
CA GLN A 40 7.38 -4.58 -34.58
C GLN A 40 6.74 -3.63 -33.56
N GLU A 41 5.40 -3.63 -33.42
CA GLU A 41 4.68 -2.86 -32.41
C GLU A 41 5.04 -3.33 -30.99
N ARG A 42 5.18 -4.64 -30.78
CA ARG A 42 5.64 -5.20 -29.49
C ARG A 42 7.09 -4.84 -29.20
N ASP A 43 7.99 -4.91 -30.19
CA ASP A 43 9.41 -4.63 -30.00
C ASP A 43 9.66 -3.13 -29.80
N ALA A 44 8.90 -2.26 -30.49
CA ALA A 44 8.87 -0.81 -30.24
C ALA A 44 8.29 -0.48 -28.86
N ALA A 45 7.19 -1.15 -28.45
CA ALA A 45 6.63 -1.00 -27.10
C ALA A 45 7.57 -1.54 -26.01
N ASN A 46 8.37 -2.58 -26.30
CA ASN A 46 9.39 -3.09 -25.39
C ASN A 46 10.60 -2.16 -25.31
N GLU A 47 10.99 -1.50 -26.39
CA GLU A 47 12.06 -0.50 -26.40
C GLU A 47 11.61 0.79 -25.68
N GLU A 48 10.34 1.18 -25.84
CA GLU A 48 9.69 2.24 -25.08
C GLU A 48 9.54 1.84 -23.60
N LEU A 49 9.17 0.58 -23.30
CA LEU A 49 9.23 0.02 -21.94
C LEU A 49 10.65 0.11 -21.39
N ASN A 50 11.68 -0.30 -22.14
CA ASN A 50 13.07 -0.28 -21.65
C ASN A 50 13.56 1.14 -21.36
N ARG A 51 13.14 2.14 -22.16
CA ARG A 51 13.37 3.57 -21.91
C ARG A 51 12.56 4.11 -20.71
N LEU A 52 11.38 3.55 -20.44
CA LEU A 52 10.58 3.84 -19.24
C LEU A 52 11.12 3.15 -17.99
N TRP A 53 11.75 1.98 -18.14
CA TRP A 53 12.38 1.20 -17.06
C TRP A 53 13.72 1.81 -16.60
N THR A 54 14.33 2.67 -17.41
CA THR A 54 15.56 3.41 -17.05
C THR A 54 15.28 4.76 -16.35
N SER A 55 14.03 5.23 -16.24
CA SER A 55 13.64 6.34 -15.35
C SER A 55 13.18 5.80 -13.99
N ARG A 56 14.12 5.70 -13.04
CA ARG A 56 14.04 4.83 -11.84
C ARG A 56 13.65 5.51 -10.51
N SER A 57 12.54 6.24 -10.42
CA SER A 57 12.07 6.76 -9.10
C SER A 57 10.66 6.36 -8.67
N TRP A 58 9.79 5.88 -9.57
CA TRP A 58 8.38 5.63 -9.20
C TRP A 58 7.71 4.45 -9.93
N ALA A 59 8.49 3.61 -10.61
CA ALA A 59 7.98 2.55 -11.48
C ALA A 59 7.90 1.15 -10.83
N VAL A 60 8.14 1.01 -9.52
CA VAL A 60 8.11 -0.30 -8.83
C VAL A 60 6.68 -0.88 -8.73
N THR A 61 5.63 -0.07 -8.99
CA THR A 61 4.23 -0.53 -9.01
C THR A 61 3.52 -0.37 -10.36
N ARG A 62 4.21 0.08 -11.42
CA ARG A 62 3.57 0.34 -12.73
C ARG A 62 3.20 -0.93 -13.55
N PRO A 63 3.99 -2.03 -13.57
CA PRO A 63 3.61 -3.25 -14.30
C PRO A 63 2.36 -3.94 -13.74
N LEU A 64 2.06 -3.70 -12.46
CA LEU A 64 0.88 -4.22 -11.76
C LEU A 64 -0.44 -3.62 -12.26
N ARG A 65 -0.42 -2.40 -12.83
CA ARG A 65 -1.66 -1.67 -13.16
C ARG A 65 -2.20 -1.91 -14.57
N TRP A 66 -1.35 -2.27 -15.53
CA TRP A 66 -1.78 -2.43 -16.93
C TRP A 66 -2.01 -3.90 -17.37
N GLY A 67 -1.27 -4.86 -16.80
CA GLY A 67 -1.36 -6.28 -17.18
C GLY A 67 -2.61 -7.02 -16.67
N PHE A 68 -3.29 -6.48 -15.67
CA PHE A 68 -4.37 -7.17 -14.94
C PHE A 68 -5.70 -7.26 -15.71
N THR A 69 -6.01 -6.33 -16.61
CA THR A 69 -7.33 -6.29 -17.28
C THR A 69 -7.42 -7.16 -18.53
N ARG A 70 -6.30 -7.43 -19.24
CA ARG A 70 -6.35 -8.15 -20.53
C ARG A 70 -5.83 -9.60 -20.50
N LEU A 71 -4.93 -9.98 -19.59
CA LEU A 71 -4.41 -11.37 -19.52
C LEU A 71 -5.30 -12.36 -18.76
N ARG A 72 -6.28 -11.88 -17.97
CA ARG A 72 -7.15 -12.73 -17.13
C ARG A 72 -8.13 -13.61 -17.92
N LEU A 73 -8.63 -13.15 -19.07
CA LEU A 73 -9.54 -13.94 -19.92
C LEU A 73 -8.81 -15.08 -20.65
N ALA A 74 -7.57 -14.86 -21.07
CA ALA A 74 -6.80 -15.85 -21.82
C ALA A 74 -6.26 -17.00 -20.93
N ARG A 75 -5.82 -16.69 -19.70
CA ARG A 75 -5.18 -17.68 -18.82
C ARG A 75 -6.16 -18.69 -18.21
N HIS A 76 -7.38 -18.25 -17.89
CA HIS A 76 -8.45 -19.14 -17.40
C HIS A 76 -9.00 -20.08 -18.47
N ALA A 77 -9.03 -19.65 -19.72
CA ALA A 77 -9.36 -20.53 -20.85
C ALA A 77 -8.27 -21.60 -21.06
N PHE A 78 -6.98 -21.20 -20.97
CA PHE A 78 -5.85 -22.08 -21.22
C PHE A 78 -5.65 -23.16 -20.13
N GLN A 79 -5.85 -22.82 -18.85
CA GLN A 79 -5.75 -23.79 -17.75
C GLN A 79 -6.87 -24.84 -17.78
N ARG A 80 -8.12 -24.44 -18.10
CA ARG A 80 -9.25 -25.38 -18.28
C ARG A 80 -9.03 -26.33 -19.46
N LEU A 81 -8.45 -25.82 -20.55
CA LEU A 81 -8.11 -26.64 -21.71
C LEU A 81 -7.02 -27.67 -21.36
N ARG A 82 -6.00 -27.26 -20.61
CA ARG A 82 -4.90 -28.14 -20.18
C ARG A 82 -5.38 -29.28 -19.27
N ASP A 83 -6.28 -29.01 -18.33
CA ASP A 83 -6.76 -30.02 -17.38
C ASP A 83 -7.79 -30.97 -18.02
N GLY A 84 -8.58 -30.50 -18.98
CA GLY A 84 -9.48 -31.34 -19.79
C GLY A 84 -8.71 -32.27 -20.74
N VAL A 85 -7.61 -31.79 -21.32
CA VAL A 85 -6.71 -32.57 -22.19
C VAL A 85 -5.97 -33.66 -21.40
N ARG A 86 -5.52 -33.37 -20.17
CA ARG A 86 -4.88 -34.38 -19.31
C ARG A 86 -5.86 -35.48 -18.86
N ARG A 87 -7.10 -35.14 -18.48
CA ARG A 87 -8.13 -36.12 -18.08
C ARG A 87 -8.61 -37.01 -19.22
N SER A 88 -8.47 -36.55 -20.47
CA SER A 88 -8.91 -37.28 -21.66
C SER A 88 -7.79 -38.10 -22.31
N GLY A 89 -6.64 -38.27 -21.65
CA GLY A 89 -5.51 -39.06 -22.15
C GLY A 89 -4.64 -38.36 -23.20
N GLY A 90 -4.68 -37.02 -23.27
CA GLY A 90 -3.86 -36.20 -24.19
C GLY A 90 -4.66 -35.48 -25.28
N LEU A 91 -3.96 -34.69 -26.10
CA LEU A 91 -4.57 -33.79 -27.09
C LEU A 91 -5.28 -34.54 -28.24
N LEU A 92 -4.66 -35.60 -28.76
CA LEU A 92 -5.19 -36.39 -29.88
C LEU A 92 -6.52 -37.12 -29.57
N PRO A 93 -6.68 -37.81 -28.42
CA PRO A 93 -7.96 -38.40 -28.04
C PRO A 93 -9.06 -37.37 -27.79
N THR A 94 -8.69 -36.20 -27.24
CA THR A 94 -9.63 -35.10 -26.96
C THR A 94 -10.19 -34.51 -28.25
N VAL A 95 -9.34 -34.28 -29.26
CA VAL A 95 -9.75 -33.78 -30.57
C VAL A 95 -10.64 -34.80 -31.28
N ARG A 96 -10.30 -36.10 -31.28
CA ARG A 96 -11.14 -37.17 -31.86
C ARG A 96 -12.52 -37.27 -31.22
N LYS A 97 -12.62 -37.05 -29.91
CA LYS A 97 -13.89 -37.08 -29.16
C LYS A 97 -14.78 -35.89 -29.52
N LEU A 98 -14.17 -34.71 -29.70
CA LEU A 98 -14.88 -33.49 -30.09
C LEU A 98 -15.32 -33.51 -31.55
N THR A 99 -14.48 -34.00 -32.47
CA THR A 99 -14.85 -34.18 -33.88
C THR A 99 -15.91 -35.26 -34.06
N GLY A 100 -15.90 -36.32 -33.23
CA GLY A 100 -16.96 -37.32 -33.19
C GLY A 100 -18.31 -36.76 -32.74
N ILE A 101 -18.34 -35.86 -31.76
CA ILE A 101 -19.58 -35.20 -31.28
C ILE A 101 -20.11 -34.21 -32.31
N VAL A 102 -19.23 -33.42 -32.94
CA VAL A 102 -19.64 -32.49 -34.01
C VAL A 102 -20.11 -33.24 -35.26
N GLY A 103 -19.52 -34.40 -35.56
CA GLY A 103 -19.92 -35.25 -36.70
C GLY A 103 -21.24 -36.01 -36.49
N THR A 104 -21.69 -36.20 -35.24
CA THR A 104 -22.92 -36.98 -34.92
C THR A 104 -24.08 -36.12 -34.45
N GLU A 105 -23.81 -35.03 -33.70
CA GLU A 105 -24.83 -34.19 -33.06
C GLU A 105 -24.72 -32.70 -33.46
N GLY A 106 -23.77 -32.36 -34.33
CA GLY A 106 -23.52 -31.00 -34.78
C GLY A 106 -23.01 -30.06 -33.67
N TRP A 107 -22.80 -28.79 -34.02
CA TRP A 107 -22.27 -27.77 -33.11
C TRP A 107 -23.20 -27.45 -31.93
N SER A 108 -24.51 -27.67 -32.08
CA SER A 108 -25.50 -27.48 -31.02
C SER A 108 -25.44 -28.59 -29.96
N GLY A 109 -25.11 -29.83 -30.32
CA GLY A 109 -24.92 -30.96 -29.40
C GLY A 109 -23.70 -30.78 -28.49
N LEU A 110 -22.60 -30.28 -29.04
CA LEU A 110 -21.39 -29.97 -28.26
C LEU A 110 -21.65 -28.88 -27.21
N ARG A 111 -22.40 -27.84 -27.59
CA ARG A 111 -22.73 -26.71 -26.70
C ARG A 111 -23.62 -27.16 -25.53
N ARG A 112 -24.57 -28.07 -25.77
CA ARG A 112 -25.48 -28.61 -24.74
C ARG A 112 -24.74 -29.41 -23.66
N ARG A 113 -23.74 -30.22 -24.04
CA ARG A 113 -22.97 -31.06 -23.11
C ARG A 113 -21.97 -30.27 -22.27
N LEU A 114 -21.43 -29.17 -22.80
CA LEU A 114 -20.58 -28.26 -22.03
C LEU A 114 -21.36 -27.54 -20.91
N HIS A 115 -22.66 -27.33 -21.09
CA HIS A 115 -23.54 -26.72 -20.07
C HIS A 115 -24.03 -27.71 -18.98
N GLN A 116 -23.85 -29.02 -19.15
CA GLN A 116 -24.39 -30.06 -18.25
C GLN A 116 -23.32 -30.73 -17.35
N ALA A 117 -22.08 -30.22 -17.31
CA ALA A 117 -21.03 -30.78 -16.45
C ALA A 117 -21.27 -30.44 -14.96
N PRO A 118 -21.16 -31.41 -14.03
CA PRO A 118 -21.51 -31.20 -12.62
C PRO A 118 -20.55 -30.23 -11.93
N ALA A 119 -21.11 -29.31 -11.12
CA ALA A 119 -20.38 -28.42 -10.25
C ALA A 119 -19.73 -29.20 -9.10
N ALA A 120 -18.39 -29.27 -9.09
CA ALA A 120 -17.62 -29.81 -7.97
C ALA A 120 -17.24 -28.69 -6.98
N ALA A 121 -17.15 -29.07 -5.70
CA ALA A 121 -16.98 -28.30 -4.47
C ALA A 121 -15.85 -27.23 -4.47
N PRO A 122 -15.89 -26.25 -3.54
CA PRO A 122 -15.27 -24.95 -3.72
C PRO A 122 -13.75 -25.03 -3.57
N VAL A 123 -13.05 -24.83 -4.68
CA VAL A 123 -11.64 -24.48 -4.68
C VAL A 123 -11.54 -23.04 -4.17
N ILE A 124 -10.76 -22.85 -3.10
CA ILE A 124 -10.45 -21.54 -2.50
C ILE A 124 -9.91 -20.65 -3.61
N SER A 125 -10.82 -19.83 -4.11
CA SER A 125 -10.56 -18.79 -5.08
C SER A 125 -9.67 -17.76 -4.41
N ALA A 126 -8.75 -17.16 -5.18
CA ALA A 126 -8.06 -15.91 -4.86
C ALA A 126 -9.04 -14.70 -4.78
N LYS A 127 -10.16 -14.90 -4.07
CA LYS A 127 -11.14 -13.95 -3.54
C LYS A 127 -10.75 -13.45 -2.15
N GLN A 128 -9.60 -13.88 -1.61
CA GLN A 128 -9.01 -13.36 -0.37
C GLN A 128 -8.22 -12.06 -0.58
N TRP A 129 -8.49 -11.32 -1.66
CA TRP A 129 -8.50 -9.88 -1.56
C TRP A 129 -9.96 -9.53 -1.33
N PHE A 130 -10.27 -9.06 -0.12
CA PHE A 130 -11.59 -8.53 0.23
C PHE A 130 -12.18 -7.78 -0.97
N PRO A 131 -13.47 -7.96 -1.32
CA PRO A 131 -14.14 -6.98 -2.15
C PRO A 131 -13.80 -5.62 -1.55
N ILE A 132 -13.15 -4.77 -2.33
CA ILE A 132 -12.52 -3.54 -1.82
C ILE A 132 -13.60 -2.57 -1.25
N ALA A 133 -14.89 -2.88 -1.41
CA ALA A 133 -15.97 -2.14 -0.77
C ALA A 133 -16.37 -2.67 0.64
N ASP A 134 -16.04 -3.91 1.02
CA ASP A 134 -16.58 -4.52 2.24
C ASP A 134 -16.02 -3.86 3.51
N PHE A 135 -14.76 -3.40 3.50
CA PHE A 135 -14.19 -2.70 4.64
C PHE A 135 -14.86 -1.33 4.87
N LEU A 136 -15.37 -0.68 3.81
CA LEU A 136 -16.13 0.55 3.96
C LEU A 136 -17.44 0.30 4.71
N ALA A 137 -17.97 -0.93 4.75
CA ALA A 137 -19.18 -1.22 5.50
C ALA A 137 -18.97 -1.17 7.03
N HIS A 138 -17.72 -1.23 7.50
CA HIS A 138 -17.41 -1.24 8.93
C HIS A 138 -17.41 0.19 9.51
N ILE A 139 -18.49 0.52 10.20
CA ILE A 139 -18.65 1.69 11.07
C ILE A 139 -19.36 1.20 12.32
N GLU A 140 -18.75 1.38 13.48
CA GLU A 140 -19.28 1.02 14.79
C GLU A 140 -19.62 2.26 15.64
N ARG A 141 -18.76 3.28 15.62
CA ARG A 141 -18.92 4.46 16.49
C ARG A 141 -20.00 5.42 15.97
N GLN A 142 -20.55 6.22 16.89
CA GLN A 142 -21.44 7.31 16.50
C GLN A 142 -20.60 8.49 16.00
N PRO A 143 -21.01 9.18 14.93
CA PRO A 143 -20.26 10.32 14.38
C PRO A 143 -19.98 11.43 15.40
N THR A 144 -20.89 11.64 16.36
CA THR A 144 -20.75 12.64 17.43
C THR A 144 -19.72 12.28 18.50
N ASP A 145 -19.23 11.04 18.53
CA ASP A 145 -18.16 10.62 19.44
C ASP A 145 -16.79 11.06 18.92
N THR A 146 -16.62 11.10 17.59
CA THR A 146 -15.33 11.31 16.93
C THR A 146 -15.21 12.65 16.21
N LEU A 147 -16.33 13.24 15.77
CA LEU A 147 -16.33 14.49 14.98
C LEU A 147 -16.87 15.68 15.78
N ALA A 148 -16.49 16.88 15.34
CA ALA A 148 -17.17 18.11 15.68
C ALA A 148 -18.61 18.10 15.10
N PRO A 149 -19.60 18.67 15.82
CA PRO A 149 -20.97 18.73 15.32
C PRO A 149 -21.06 19.46 13.97
N LYS A 150 -21.58 18.77 12.94
CA LYS A 150 -21.88 19.34 11.63
C LYS A 150 -23.18 18.75 11.08
N VAL A 151 -24.06 19.61 10.59
CA VAL A 151 -25.36 19.21 10.01
C VAL A 151 -25.34 19.35 8.49
N LEU A 152 -25.78 18.30 7.78
CA LEU A 152 -26.04 18.36 6.34
C LEU A 152 -27.53 18.54 6.08
N LEU A 153 -27.90 19.70 5.54
CA LEU A 153 -29.25 20.01 5.08
C LEU A 153 -29.39 19.60 3.61
N ILE A 154 -30.33 18.70 3.31
CA ILE A 154 -30.61 18.23 1.95
C ILE A 154 -32.02 18.66 1.55
N SER A 155 -32.15 19.46 0.49
CA SER A 155 -33.43 20.03 0.01
C SER A 155 -33.61 19.91 -1.51
N GLU A 156 -34.76 20.31 -2.06
CA GLU A 156 -34.95 20.41 -3.52
C GLU A 156 -34.06 21.48 -4.17
N SER A 157 -33.96 22.64 -3.51
CA SER A 157 -33.17 23.79 -3.94
C SER A 157 -32.12 24.04 -2.86
N GLY A 158 -30.86 23.68 -3.08
CA GLY A 158 -29.81 23.91 -2.08
C GLY A 158 -29.30 25.36 -2.10
N GLY A 159 -28.62 25.78 -1.02
CA GLY A 159 -27.96 27.09 -0.94
C GLY A 159 -28.94 28.29 -0.84
N ALA A 160 -28.61 29.41 -1.49
CA ALA A 160 -29.36 30.68 -1.41
C ALA A 160 -30.80 30.65 -1.97
N PHE A 161 -31.22 29.52 -2.55
CA PHE A 161 -32.56 29.29 -3.10
C PHE A 161 -33.34 28.22 -2.33
N ALA A 162 -32.87 27.86 -1.13
CA ALA A 162 -33.55 27.04 -0.15
C ALA A 162 -35.03 27.43 0.01
N THR A 163 -35.91 26.43 0.17
CA THR A 163 -37.28 26.68 0.63
C THR A 163 -37.24 27.52 1.91
N ASN A 164 -38.27 28.33 2.19
CA ASN A 164 -38.32 29.17 3.40
C ASN A 164 -37.97 28.40 4.68
N GLU A 165 -38.31 27.11 4.74
CA GLU A 165 -37.99 26.22 5.85
C GLU A 165 -36.50 25.86 5.95
N ALA A 166 -35.86 25.51 4.83
CA ALA A 166 -34.43 25.20 4.81
C ALA A 166 -33.56 26.43 5.15
N ALA A 167 -33.99 27.62 4.72
CA ALA A 167 -33.35 28.88 5.07
C ALA A 167 -33.50 29.20 6.56
N GLN A 168 -34.71 29.04 7.13
CA GLN A 168 -34.94 29.25 8.56
C GLN A 168 -34.09 28.32 9.43
N LEU A 169 -33.99 27.04 9.07
CA LEU A 169 -33.22 26.08 9.84
C LEU A 169 -31.71 26.33 9.76
N ALA A 170 -31.23 26.80 8.60
CA ALA A 170 -29.86 27.27 8.43
C ALA A 170 -29.56 28.47 9.34
N ASP A 171 -30.47 29.45 9.41
CA ASP A 171 -30.34 30.61 10.30
C ASP A 171 -30.35 30.18 11.78
N ASP A 172 -31.21 29.24 12.16
CA ASP A 172 -31.28 28.70 13.51
C ASP A 172 -29.97 27.96 13.89
N LEU A 173 -29.43 27.14 12.98
CA LEU A 173 -28.14 26.45 13.19
C LEU A 173 -26.98 27.45 13.33
N ALA A 174 -26.97 28.50 12.51
CA ALA A 174 -25.99 29.58 12.60
C ALA A 174 -26.05 30.30 13.96
N GLN A 175 -27.26 30.64 14.44
CA GLN A 175 -27.45 31.27 15.75
C GLN A 175 -27.00 30.38 16.91
N LEU A 176 -27.09 29.06 16.76
CA LEU A 176 -26.61 28.08 17.73
C LEU A 176 -25.09 27.81 17.62
N GLY A 177 -24.39 28.41 16.67
CA GLY A 177 -22.95 28.19 16.46
C GLY A 177 -22.63 26.81 15.90
N VAL A 178 -23.56 26.18 15.19
CA VAL A 178 -23.43 24.82 14.66
C VAL A 178 -23.01 24.89 13.21
N ALA A 179 -21.93 24.20 12.85
CA ALA A 179 -21.51 24.11 11.46
C ALA A 179 -22.58 23.39 10.63
N PHE A 180 -22.92 23.92 9.46
CA PHE A 180 -23.85 23.26 8.55
C PHE A 180 -23.47 23.48 7.09
N GLU A 181 -23.98 22.59 6.24
CA GLU A 181 -23.86 22.67 4.79
C GLU A 181 -25.23 22.38 4.17
N SER A 182 -25.64 23.16 3.17
CA SER A 182 -26.92 22.98 2.48
C SER A 182 -26.71 22.62 1.02
N LEU A 183 -27.17 21.43 0.63
CA LEU A 183 -26.99 20.89 -0.72
C LEU A 183 -28.34 20.42 -1.30
N PRO A 184 -28.56 20.58 -2.61
CA PRO A 184 -29.72 19.99 -3.25
C PRO A 184 -29.53 18.48 -3.40
N TRP A 185 -30.59 17.69 -3.21
CA TRP A 185 -30.53 16.23 -3.31
C TRP A 185 -30.05 15.74 -4.69
N HIS A 186 -30.32 16.51 -5.76
CA HIS A 186 -29.92 16.16 -7.12
C HIS A 186 -28.41 16.31 -7.36
N GLN A 187 -27.65 16.91 -6.44
CA GLN A 187 -26.18 16.91 -6.44
C GLN A 187 -25.66 15.73 -5.61
N GLU A 188 -25.98 14.51 -6.06
CA GLU A 188 -25.67 13.27 -5.35
C GLU A 188 -24.18 13.18 -4.97
N ASP A 189 -23.26 13.46 -5.89
CA ASP A 189 -21.82 13.43 -5.63
C ASP A 189 -21.38 14.39 -4.52
N GLN A 190 -21.98 15.58 -4.43
CA GLN A 190 -21.65 16.56 -3.40
C GLN A 190 -22.22 16.13 -2.05
N CYS A 191 -23.46 15.64 -2.03
CA CYS A 191 -24.09 15.08 -0.83
C CYS A 191 -23.25 13.91 -0.29
N LEU A 192 -22.87 12.97 -1.15
CA LEU A 192 -22.05 11.83 -0.77
C LEU A 192 -20.68 12.24 -0.22
N LYS A 193 -20.06 13.31 -0.74
CA LYS A 193 -18.80 13.85 -0.19
C LYS A 193 -19.01 14.47 1.20
N ALA A 194 -20.06 15.26 1.36
CA ALA A 194 -20.37 15.94 2.62
C ALA A 194 -20.70 14.94 3.76
N LEU A 195 -21.33 13.81 3.45
CA LEU A 195 -21.68 12.78 4.44
C LEU A 195 -20.46 12.26 5.23
N ALA A 196 -19.27 12.20 4.62
CA ALA A 196 -18.07 11.69 5.28
C ALA A 196 -17.62 12.53 6.50
N THR A 197 -18.05 13.80 6.57
CA THR A 197 -17.62 14.80 7.57
C THR A 197 -18.76 15.29 8.46
N THR A 198 -19.95 14.73 8.28
CA THR A 198 -21.19 15.19 8.91
C THR A 198 -21.50 14.36 10.16
N THR A 199 -22.24 14.92 11.12
CA THR A 199 -22.75 14.22 12.30
C THR A 199 -24.26 13.98 12.29
N ALA A 200 -25.03 14.74 11.51
CA ALA A 200 -26.47 14.55 11.33
C ALA A 200 -26.96 15.03 9.95
N VAL A 201 -28.00 14.38 9.42
CA VAL A 201 -28.61 14.75 8.12
C VAL A 201 -30.06 15.16 8.34
N ILE A 202 -30.46 16.29 7.76
CA ILE A 202 -31.86 16.75 7.75
C ILE A 202 -32.32 16.86 6.30
N MET A 203 -33.37 16.12 5.96
CA MET A 203 -33.92 16.04 4.61
C MET A 203 -35.25 16.81 4.54
N LEU A 204 -35.34 17.79 3.63
CA LEU A 204 -36.45 18.72 3.50
C LEU A 204 -37.08 18.61 2.11
N GLY A 205 -38.31 18.09 2.03
CA GLY A 205 -39.05 17.99 0.77
C GLY A 205 -38.39 17.08 -0.27
N VAL A 206 -37.62 16.07 0.16
CA VAL A 206 -36.92 15.17 -0.75
C VAL A 206 -37.91 14.16 -1.33
N PRO A 207 -38.03 14.01 -2.67
CA PRO A 207 -38.92 13.03 -3.26
C PRO A 207 -38.51 11.61 -2.86
N THR A 208 -39.50 10.71 -2.87
CA THR A 208 -39.46 9.32 -2.44
C THR A 208 -38.27 8.48 -2.99
N PRO A 209 -38.03 7.28 -2.42
CA PRO A 209 -36.76 6.54 -2.47
C PRO A 209 -36.04 6.19 -3.79
N PRO A 210 -36.50 6.42 -5.04
CA PRO A 210 -35.58 6.30 -6.17
C PRO A 210 -34.58 7.45 -6.35
N HIS A 211 -34.85 8.66 -5.86
CA HIS A 211 -34.05 9.85 -6.23
C HIS A 211 -32.89 10.18 -5.27
N ALA A 212 -32.94 9.72 -4.03
CA ALA A 212 -31.90 9.94 -3.00
C ALA A 212 -31.40 8.64 -2.36
N ALA A 213 -31.60 7.49 -3.04
CA ALA A 213 -31.34 6.16 -2.50
C ALA A 213 -29.89 5.99 -2.01
N GLU A 214 -28.91 6.42 -2.82
CA GLU A 214 -27.49 6.25 -2.49
C GLU A 214 -27.05 7.18 -1.37
N ILE A 215 -27.60 8.41 -1.29
CA ILE A 215 -27.38 9.32 -0.16
C ILE A 215 -27.87 8.70 1.15
N ILE A 216 -29.11 8.19 1.17
CA ILE A 216 -29.71 7.57 2.35
C ILE A 216 -28.92 6.33 2.77
N LYS A 217 -28.56 5.48 1.81
CA LYS A 217 -27.77 4.26 2.04
C LYS A 217 -26.38 4.56 2.59
N GLU A 218 -25.71 5.58 2.08
CA GLU A 218 -24.41 6.03 2.60
C GLU A 218 -24.55 6.64 4.00
N ALA A 219 -25.58 7.45 4.24
CA ALA A 219 -25.85 8.01 5.55
C ALA A 219 -26.12 6.91 6.60
N GLN A 220 -26.90 5.88 6.23
CA GLN A 220 -27.15 4.70 7.05
C GLN A 220 -25.87 3.89 7.30
N ARG A 221 -25.02 3.69 6.27
CA ARG A 221 -23.71 3.03 6.42
C ARG A 221 -22.85 3.75 7.46
N LEU A 222 -22.84 5.08 7.40
CA LEU A 222 -22.11 5.95 8.33
C LEU A 222 -22.79 6.10 9.70
N ARG A 223 -23.90 5.39 9.94
CA ARG A 223 -24.73 5.49 11.15
C ARG A 223 -25.13 6.92 11.48
N LEU A 224 -25.32 7.76 10.46
CA LEU A 224 -25.76 9.13 10.64
C LEU A 224 -27.25 9.13 11.02
N PRO A 225 -27.65 9.89 12.05
CA PRO A 225 -29.06 10.15 12.28
C PRO A 225 -29.62 10.96 11.10
N ILE A 226 -30.72 10.47 10.53
CA ILE A 226 -31.43 11.09 9.41
C ILE A 226 -32.78 11.57 9.92
N TYR A 227 -33.06 12.85 9.73
CA TYR A 227 -34.32 13.48 10.09
C TYR A 227 -35.06 13.88 8.83
N ALA A 228 -36.25 13.31 8.62
CA ALA A 228 -37.08 13.56 7.45
C ALA A 228 -38.55 13.75 7.85
N ASP A 229 -39.28 14.50 7.04
CA ASP A 229 -40.73 14.69 7.12
C ASP A 229 -41.25 15.04 8.52
N THR A 230 -41.87 14.11 9.26
CA THR A 230 -42.50 14.35 10.57
C THR A 230 -41.52 14.37 11.74
N ASP A 231 -40.30 13.86 11.53
CA ASP A 231 -39.30 13.68 12.59
C ASP A 231 -38.18 14.76 12.51
N LYS A 232 -38.37 15.83 11.73
CA LYS A 232 -37.40 16.93 11.59
C LYS A 232 -37.60 18.03 12.63
N PRO A 233 -36.53 18.72 13.06
CA PRO A 233 -36.66 19.95 13.85
C PRO A 233 -37.30 21.05 13.01
N THR A 234 -38.24 21.78 13.59
CA THR A 234 -38.92 22.92 12.93
C THR A 234 -38.43 24.28 13.42
N SER A 235 -37.58 24.28 14.44
CA SER A 235 -37.00 25.48 15.05
C SER A 235 -35.71 25.14 15.82
N GLY A 236 -34.90 26.15 16.12
CA GLY A 236 -33.74 26.02 17.01
C GLY A 236 -34.08 25.46 18.40
N ALA A 237 -35.29 25.74 18.92
CA ALA A 237 -35.75 25.17 20.19
C ALA A 237 -35.96 23.65 20.12
N ASP A 238 -36.38 23.12 18.97
CA ASP A 238 -36.49 21.69 18.75
C ASP A 238 -35.10 21.05 18.69
N ILE A 239 -34.15 21.70 18.00
CA ILE A 239 -32.75 21.24 17.97
C ILE A 239 -32.18 21.12 19.40
N ILE A 240 -32.43 22.10 20.27
CA ILE A 240 -31.99 22.07 21.67
C ILE A 240 -32.72 20.98 22.48
N ARG A 241 -34.03 20.81 22.33
CA ARG A 241 -34.80 19.78 23.08
C ARG A 241 -34.29 18.38 22.82
N TRP A 242 -33.90 18.11 21.58
CA TRP A 242 -33.31 16.83 21.19
C TRP A 242 -31.95 16.58 21.86
N ASN A 243 -31.32 17.61 22.45
CA ASN A 243 -30.10 17.49 23.24
C ASN A 243 -30.35 17.13 24.72
N HIS A 244 -31.56 17.35 25.27
CA HIS A 244 -31.83 17.23 26.70
C HIS A 244 -32.59 15.97 27.16
N HIS A 245 -33.37 15.30 26.30
CA HIS A 245 -34.36 14.28 26.73
C HIS A 245 -33.94 12.80 26.59
N GLY A 246 -32.63 12.50 26.55
CA GLY A 246 -32.14 11.10 26.58
C GLY A 246 -32.48 10.21 25.37
N ARG A 247 -33.12 10.76 24.33
CA ARG A 247 -33.18 10.18 22.98
C ARG A 247 -32.03 10.82 22.19
N ARG A 248 -31.11 10.04 21.64
CA ARG A 248 -29.80 10.50 21.12
C ARG A 248 -29.90 11.69 20.16
N HIS A 249 -28.89 12.54 20.28
CA HIS A 249 -28.90 13.99 20.08
C HIS A 249 -28.50 14.42 18.67
N LEU A 250 -29.28 15.30 18.04
CA LEU A 250 -28.88 16.05 16.83
C LEU A 250 -27.52 16.71 17.00
N LEU A 251 -27.24 17.22 18.21
CA LEU A 251 -26.01 17.92 18.55
C LEU A 251 -25.66 17.63 20.02
N ASN A 252 -24.60 16.88 20.32
CA ASN A 252 -24.13 16.83 21.70
C ASN A 252 -23.42 18.15 22.06
N THR A 253 -24.19 19.16 22.48
CA THR A 253 -23.73 20.51 22.86
C THR A 253 -23.62 20.68 24.37
N ALA A 254 -23.96 19.65 25.16
CA ALA A 254 -23.81 19.72 26.60
C ALA A 254 -22.32 19.92 26.95
N PRO A 255 -21.97 20.86 27.86
CA PRO A 255 -20.59 21.01 28.31
C PRO A 255 -20.12 19.67 28.86
N ARG A 256 -19.05 19.13 28.29
CA ARG A 256 -18.50 17.85 28.72
C ARG A 256 -18.01 18.04 30.16
N GLU A 257 -18.67 17.42 31.14
CA GLU A 257 -18.21 17.36 32.55
C GLU A 257 -16.85 16.65 32.72
N ARG A 258 -16.25 16.18 31.62
CA ARG A 258 -14.91 15.57 31.59
C ARG A 258 -14.04 16.35 30.60
N PRO A 259 -12.77 16.64 30.95
CA PRO A 259 -11.85 17.28 30.03
C PRO A 259 -11.77 16.46 28.73
N ARG A 260 -11.90 17.14 27.60
CA ARG A 260 -11.87 16.54 26.27
C ARG A 260 -10.55 15.83 26.06
N LYS A 261 -10.58 14.56 25.63
CA LYS A 261 -9.39 13.84 25.16
C LYS A 261 -8.74 14.62 24.01
N PRO A 262 -7.43 14.86 24.02
CA PRO A 262 -6.75 15.47 22.89
C PRO A 262 -7.00 14.67 21.61
N ARG A 263 -7.40 15.35 20.54
CA ARG A 263 -7.63 14.77 19.21
C ARG A 263 -6.37 14.86 18.38
N ILE A 264 -5.87 13.72 17.95
CA ILE A 264 -4.68 13.62 17.11
C ILE A 264 -5.11 13.14 15.72
N LEU A 265 -4.80 13.93 14.69
CA LEU A 265 -4.97 13.52 13.30
C LEU A 265 -3.65 12.99 12.75
N THR A 266 -3.61 11.72 12.40
CA THR A 266 -2.44 11.07 11.80
C THR A 266 -2.61 11.03 10.29
N VAL A 267 -1.58 11.44 9.55
CA VAL A 267 -1.61 11.50 8.09
C VAL A 267 -0.59 10.50 7.54
N ASN A 268 -1.08 9.53 6.77
CA ASN A 268 -0.24 8.50 6.20
C ASN A 268 -0.79 8.01 4.85
N ILE A 269 0.08 7.83 3.85
CA ILE A 269 -0.32 7.47 2.48
C ILE A 269 -1.20 6.21 2.47
N PHE A 270 -0.77 5.12 3.13
CA PHE A 270 -1.53 3.89 3.21
C PHE A 270 -1.92 3.59 4.65
N TYR A 271 -3.12 3.04 4.81
CA TYR A 271 -3.64 2.58 6.08
C TYR A 271 -4.46 1.31 5.87
N SER A 272 -4.72 0.55 6.93
CA SER A 272 -5.50 -0.68 6.89
C SER A 272 -6.85 -0.45 6.19
N PRO A 273 -7.30 -1.39 5.34
CA PRO A 273 -6.77 -2.75 5.12
C PRO A 273 -5.64 -2.83 4.08
N ARG A 274 -5.00 -1.71 3.74
CA ARG A 274 -4.02 -1.61 2.64
C ARG A 274 -2.63 -1.18 3.07
N SER A 275 -2.33 -1.20 4.36
CA SER A 275 -0.99 -0.91 4.87
C SER A 275 0.04 -1.80 4.18
N PHE A 276 1.07 -1.16 3.63
CA PHE A 276 2.09 -1.83 2.84
C PHE A 276 3.45 -1.18 3.07
N GLY A 277 4.42 -1.99 3.49
CA GLY A 277 5.76 -1.55 3.82
C GLY A 277 5.91 -1.13 5.28
N GLY A 278 7.15 -1.15 5.76
CA GLY A 278 7.47 -0.96 7.17
C GLY A 278 6.91 0.32 7.76
N ALA A 279 7.17 1.47 7.14
CA ALA A 279 6.75 2.77 7.66
C ALA A 279 5.22 2.91 7.86
N THR A 280 4.42 2.33 6.97
CA THR A 280 2.94 2.39 7.10
C THR A 280 2.41 1.42 8.14
N ILE A 281 3.07 0.27 8.32
CA ILE A 281 2.74 -0.69 9.39
C ILE A 281 3.07 -0.07 10.75
N ILE A 282 4.21 0.61 10.89
CA ILE A 282 4.55 1.34 12.12
C ILE A 282 3.47 2.35 12.48
N ALA A 283 3.06 3.19 11.52
CA ALA A 283 2.01 4.19 11.77
C ALA A 283 0.72 3.54 12.27
N GLU A 284 0.28 2.44 11.63
CA GLU A 284 -0.91 1.70 12.06
C GLU A 284 -0.77 1.09 13.46
N GLU A 285 0.31 0.38 13.73
CA GLU A 285 0.52 -0.33 15.01
C GLU A 285 0.61 0.65 16.19
N VAL A 286 1.21 1.82 15.97
CA VAL A 286 1.31 2.88 16.96
C VAL A 286 -0.06 3.57 17.16
N ASN A 287 -0.77 3.89 16.08
CA ASN A 287 -2.10 4.51 16.17
C ASN A 287 -3.10 3.65 16.95
N GLN A 288 -3.09 2.33 16.75
CA GLN A 288 -3.93 1.40 17.51
C GLN A 288 -3.62 1.41 19.01
N ARG A 289 -2.35 1.53 19.39
CA ARG A 289 -1.92 1.52 20.80
C ARG A 289 -2.13 2.86 21.50
N LEU A 290 -1.95 3.97 20.79
CA LEU A 290 -2.18 5.33 21.32
C LEU A 290 -3.63 5.56 21.77
N GLN A 291 -4.61 4.81 21.27
CA GLN A 291 -5.99 4.86 21.76
C GLN A 291 -6.10 4.49 23.26
N ALA A 292 -5.19 3.65 23.76
CA ALA A 292 -5.15 3.26 25.17
C ALA A 292 -4.69 4.40 26.09
N ASP A 293 -3.93 5.37 25.57
CA ASP A 293 -3.30 6.46 26.32
C ASP A 293 -4.21 7.70 26.49
N ASN A 294 -5.53 7.52 26.42
CA ASN A 294 -6.53 8.59 26.55
C ASN A 294 -6.43 9.68 25.46
N LEU A 295 -5.88 9.35 24.30
CA LEU A 295 -5.89 10.17 23.09
C LEU A 295 -7.01 9.72 22.15
N ASP A 296 -7.59 10.65 21.40
CA ASP A 296 -8.58 10.35 20.36
C ASP A 296 -7.91 10.42 18.98
N ILE A 297 -7.66 9.26 18.39
CA ILE A 297 -6.89 9.13 17.14
C ILE A 297 -7.83 9.04 15.95
N SER A 298 -7.61 9.90 14.95
CA SER A 298 -8.24 9.82 13.62
C SER A 298 -7.17 9.80 12.54
N VAL A 299 -7.43 9.15 11.41
CA VAL A 299 -6.44 8.99 10.33
C VAL A 299 -6.91 9.64 9.03
N PHE A 300 -6.01 10.33 8.33
CA PHE A 300 -6.18 10.72 6.93
C PHE A 300 -5.26 9.88 6.05
N ALA A 301 -5.82 9.20 5.04
CA ALA A 301 -5.08 8.30 4.17
C ALA A 301 -5.63 8.28 2.74
N VAL A 302 -4.95 7.58 1.82
CA VAL A 302 -5.39 7.47 0.43
C VAL A 302 -5.98 6.09 0.11
N LEU A 303 -6.91 6.08 -0.82
CA LEU A 303 -7.58 4.90 -1.37
C LEU A 303 -7.44 4.90 -2.90
N PRO A 304 -7.48 3.74 -3.57
CA PRO A 304 -7.40 3.71 -5.02
C PRO A 304 -8.67 4.28 -5.66
N THR A 305 -8.50 4.79 -6.88
CA THR A 305 -9.60 5.37 -7.69
C THR A 305 -10.71 4.37 -8.03
N GLY A 306 -10.38 3.08 -8.08
CA GLY A 306 -11.35 1.99 -8.26
C GLY A 306 -12.26 1.76 -7.05
N THR A 307 -12.07 2.50 -5.95
CA THR A 307 -12.84 2.40 -4.71
C THR A 307 -13.48 3.73 -4.36
N VAL A 308 -12.71 4.80 -4.46
CA VAL A 308 -13.15 6.16 -4.17
C VAL A 308 -12.74 7.04 -5.35
N PRO A 309 -13.67 7.82 -5.95
CA PRO A 309 -13.32 8.72 -7.06
C PRO A 309 -12.17 9.66 -6.71
N ASN A 310 -11.48 10.17 -7.74
CA ASN A 310 -10.35 11.10 -7.57
C ASN A 310 -10.71 12.25 -6.63
N TYR A 311 -9.91 12.38 -5.58
CA TYR A 311 -9.96 13.39 -4.54
C TYR A 311 -11.30 13.46 -3.78
N ALA A 312 -12.17 12.46 -3.96
CA ALA A 312 -13.36 12.32 -3.13
C ALA A 312 -12.97 11.72 -1.77
N LEU A 313 -13.66 12.18 -0.73
CA LEU A 313 -13.45 11.76 0.65
C LEU A 313 -14.49 10.70 1.04
N ARG A 314 -14.04 9.64 1.70
CA ARG A 314 -14.89 8.60 2.30
C ARG A 314 -14.42 8.30 3.71
N ARG A 315 -15.37 8.08 4.61
CA ARG A 315 -15.08 7.66 6.00
C ARG A 315 -15.35 6.18 6.21
N TYR A 316 -14.44 5.51 6.90
CA TYR A 316 -14.53 4.11 7.35
C TYR A 316 -13.81 3.94 8.70
N GLU A 317 -13.91 2.77 9.33
CA GLU A 317 -13.23 2.48 10.60
C GLU A 317 -12.31 1.27 10.50
N VAL A 318 -11.22 1.33 11.28
CA VAL A 318 -10.30 0.21 11.53
C VAL A 318 -10.17 0.09 13.05
N GLY A 319 -10.75 -0.96 13.62
CA GLY A 319 -10.96 -1.01 15.07
C GLY A 319 -11.79 0.20 15.51
N GLU A 320 -11.34 0.93 16.52
CA GLU A 320 -12.04 2.13 17.02
C GLU A 320 -11.54 3.44 16.39
N ILE A 321 -10.71 3.38 15.33
CA ILE A 321 -10.11 4.53 14.66
C ILE A 321 -10.95 4.94 13.45
N SER A 322 -11.42 6.18 13.44
CA SER A 322 -12.03 6.78 12.25
C SER A 322 -10.97 7.13 11.20
N VAL A 323 -11.17 6.66 9.97
CA VAL A 323 -10.27 6.88 8.84
C VAL A 323 -10.97 7.64 7.73
N PHE A 324 -10.34 8.72 7.29
CA PHE A 324 -10.72 9.58 6.19
C PHE A 324 -9.88 9.22 4.96
N GLY A 325 -10.45 8.39 4.09
CA GLY A 325 -9.81 7.89 2.87
C GLY A 325 -10.13 8.74 1.65
N VAL A 326 -9.08 9.22 0.97
CA VAL A 326 -9.19 10.03 -0.25
C VAL A 326 -8.83 9.21 -1.50
N GLY A 327 -9.67 9.23 -2.52
CA GLY A 327 -9.33 8.58 -3.79
C GLY A 327 -8.12 9.24 -4.47
N MET A 328 -6.97 8.57 -4.55
CA MET A 328 -5.77 9.15 -5.17
C MET A 328 -5.53 8.55 -6.56
N PRO A 329 -5.32 9.38 -7.60
CA PRO A 329 -4.96 8.92 -8.94
C PRO A 329 -3.77 7.96 -8.93
N ASP A 330 -3.83 6.93 -9.78
CA ASP A 330 -2.74 5.97 -9.89
C ASP A 330 -1.44 6.58 -10.43
N ALA A 331 -1.53 7.64 -11.23
CA ALA A 331 -0.40 8.36 -11.78
C ALA A 331 -0.49 9.83 -11.38
N LEU A 332 0.57 10.31 -10.73
CA LEU A 332 0.77 11.70 -10.38
C LEU A 332 1.95 12.27 -11.15
N GLY A 333 1.88 13.54 -11.51
CA GLY A 333 3.02 14.26 -12.07
C GLY A 333 4.14 14.45 -11.02
N PRO A 334 5.40 14.70 -11.45
CA PRO A 334 6.52 14.91 -10.53
C PRO A 334 6.30 16.00 -9.48
N LEU A 335 5.59 17.09 -9.82
CA LEU A 335 5.22 18.14 -8.86
C LEU A 335 4.19 17.64 -7.83
N GLN A 336 3.12 16.99 -8.30
CA GLN A 336 2.04 16.45 -7.45
C GLN A 336 2.55 15.39 -6.46
N MET A 337 3.72 14.79 -6.69
CA MET A 337 4.32 13.85 -5.75
C MET A 337 4.69 14.48 -4.40
N PHE A 338 4.93 15.79 -4.35
CA PHE A 338 5.26 16.50 -3.11
C PHE A 338 4.41 17.76 -2.88
N GLU A 339 3.77 18.30 -3.91
CA GLU A 339 2.90 19.48 -3.83
C GLU A 339 1.62 19.20 -4.62
N ASN A 340 0.64 18.59 -3.94
CA ASN A 340 -0.62 18.17 -4.55
C ASN A 340 -1.78 19.10 -4.18
N PRO A 341 -2.14 20.09 -5.02
CA PRO A 341 -3.20 21.05 -4.73
C PRO A 341 -4.57 20.40 -4.54
N ASP A 342 -4.80 19.25 -5.19
CA ASP A 342 -6.08 18.55 -5.12
C ASP A 342 -6.33 17.90 -3.74
N MET A 343 -5.30 17.80 -2.89
CA MET A 343 -5.43 17.29 -1.52
C MET A 343 -5.87 18.36 -0.52
N ALA A 344 -5.80 19.65 -0.89
CA ALA A 344 -6.10 20.75 0.04
C ALA A 344 -7.56 20.73 0.51
N ALA A 345 -8.51 20.54 -0.43
CA ALA A 345 -9.94 20.48 -0.12
C ALA A 345 -10.32 19.28 0.78
N PRO A 346 -9.98 18.02 0.44
CA PRO A 346 -10.33 16.88 1.30
C PRO A 346 -9.62 16.92 2.65
N PHE A 347 -8.40 17.47 2.72
CA PHE A 347 -7.72 17.66 4.01
C PHE A 347 -8.40 18.74 4.86
N GLN A 348 -8.80 19.88 4.28
CA GLN A 348 -9.55 20.91 5.01
C GLN A 348 -10.86 20.36 5.56
N GLN A 349 -11.61 19.63 4.74
CA GLN A 349 -12.85 18.95 5.16
C GLN A 349 -12.61 18.02 6.36
N THR A 350 -11.45 17.37 6.41
CA THR A 350 -11.06 16.51 7.53
C THR A 350 -10.66 17.32 8.76
N LEU A 351 -9.90 18.42 8.61
CA LEU A 351 -9.58 19.33 9.72
C LEU A 351 -10.85 19.91 10.36
N ASP A 352 -11.79 20.36 9.54
CA ASP A 352 -13.04 20.95 10.01
C ASP A 352 -13.88 19.95 10.80
N ALA A 353 -13.93 18.70 10.34
CA ALA A 353 -14.66 17.62 10.99
C ALA A 353 -13.98 17.08 12.25
N VAL A 354 -12.66 16.91 12.23
CA VAL A 354 -11.93 16.32 13.36
C VAL A 354 -11.64 17.36 14.44
N GLN A 355 -11.34 18.61 14.05
CA GLN A 355 -10.81 19.65 14.96
C GLN A 355 -9.64 19.09 15.80
N PRO A 356 -8.54 18.65 15.14
CA PRO A 356 -7.41 18.06 15.83
C PRO A 356 -6.64 19.11 16.63
N ASP A 357 -6.17 18.72 17.81
CA ASP A 357 -5.27 19.53 18.64
C ASP A 357 -3.80 19.39 18.17
N LEU A 358 -3.49 18.28 17.48
CA LEU A 358 -2.18 18.00 16.90
C LEU A 358 -2.34 17.16 15.63
N VAL A 359 -1.50 17.41 14.62
CA VAL A 359 -1.39 16.56 13.43
C VAL A 359 -0.03 15.86 13.37
N HIS A 360 -0.01 14.54 13.12
CA HIS A 360 1.24 13.79 12.93
C HIS A 360 1.34 13.24 11.51
N PHE A 361 2.36 13.67 10.78
CA PHE A 361 2.64 13.22 9.42
C PHE A 361 3.70 12.10 9.38
N HIS A 362 3.40 11.01 8.67
CA HIS A 362 4.32 9.90 8.43
C HIS A 362 4.79 9.90 6.96
N CYS A 363 4.21 9.05 6.12
CA CYS A 363 4.51 8.98 4.69
C CYS A 363 3.49 9.82 3.91
N VAL A 364 3.92 10.93 3.31
CA VAL A 364 3.04 11.88 2.61
C VAL A 364 3.29 11.95 1.10
N GLN A 365 4.01 10.99 0.52
CA GLN A 365 4.29 10.99 -0.92
C GLN A 365 2.97 10.92 -1.72
N GLY A 366 2.75 11.84 -2.64
CA GLY A 366 1.49 11.98 -3.39
C GLY A 366 0.36 12.69 -2.63
N ILE A 367 0.34 12.66 -1.29
CA ILE A 367 -0.47 13.58 -0.47
C ILE A 367 0.10 15.00 -0.57
N GLY A 368 1.43 15.11 -0.50
CA GLY A 368 2.17 16.36 -0.58
C GLY A 368 2.22 17.15 0.74
N ILE A 369 2.82 18.33 0.67
CA ILE A 369 3.08 19.20 1.83
C ILE A 369 1.98 20.22 2.13
N LEU A 370 1.06 20.45 1.20
CA LEU A 370 0.00 21.47 1.39
C LEU A 370 -0.87 21.22 2.63
N PRO A 371 -1.18 19.97 3.02
CA PRO A 371 -1.79 19.69 4.33
C PRO A 371 -1.04 20.28 5.53
N MET A 372 0.30 20.27 5.51
CA MET A 372 1.10 20.85 6.59
C MET A 372 1.04 22.38 6.58
N GLU A 373 1.02 22.98 5.39
CA GLU A 373 0.84 24.44 5.23
C GLU A 373 -0.56 24.88 5.72
N GLN A 374 -1.58 24.05 5.50
CA GLN A 374 -2.92 24.27 6.05
C GLN A 374 -2.92 24.18 7.58
N CYS A 375 -2.23 23.20 8.17
CA CYS A 375 -2.05 23.14 9.63
C CYS A 375 -1.39 24.41 10.17
N ALA A 376 -0.29 24.85 9.55
CA ALA A 376 0.41 26.06 9.96
C ALA A 376 -0.47 27.32 9.84
N THR A 377 -1.21 27.45 8.74
CA THR A 377 -2.15 28.57 8.52
C THR A 377 -3.29 28.55 9.55
N ALA A 378 -3.78 27.38 9.92
CA ALA A 378 -4.81 27.20 10.94
C ALA A 378 -4.28 27.30 12.38
N GLY A 379 -2.97 27.46 12.58
CA GLY A 379 -2.35 27.46 13.92
C GLY A 379 -2.39 26.10 14.63
N ILE A 380 -2.60 25.01 13.89
CA ILE A 380 -2.62 23.65 14.45
C ILE A 380 -1.18 23.12 14.47
N PRO A 381 -0.63 22.77 15.64
CA PRO A 381 0.72 22.23 15.69
C PRO A 381 0.79 20.88 14.98
N PHE A 382 1.95 20.60 14.40
CA PHE A 382 2.17 19.31 13.77
C PHE A 382 3.58 18.77 14.02
N VAL A 383 3.70 17.44 13.95
CA VAL A 383 4.95 16.70 14.06
C VAL A 383 5.13 15.82 12.83
N VAL A 384 6.37 15.46 12.52
CA VAL A 384 6.70 14.66 11.33
C VAL A 384 7.63 13.52 11.72
N THR A 385 7.27 12.27 11.40
CA THR A 385 8.22 11.15 11.45
C THR A 385 8.94 11.00 10.11
N LEU A 386 10.25 11.17 10.14
CA LEU A 386 11.16 11.08 9.02
C LEU A 386 11.55 9.61 8.79
N HIS A 387 10.68 8.84 8.13
CA HIS A 387 10.89 7.40 7.89
C HIS A 387 12.00 7.09 6.89
N ASP A 388 12.33 8.02 6.01
CA ASP A 388 13.26 7.84 4.90
C ASP A 388 13.88 9.18 4.46
N ALA A 389 14.73 9.14 3.43
CA ALA A 389 15.48 10.30 2.97
C ALA A 389 14.71 11.16 1.97
N TRP A 390 13.41 10.91 1.74
CA TRP A 390 12.59 11.68 0.80
C TRP A 390 12.65 13.18 1.12
N TRP A 391 12.59 13.59 2.38
CA TRP A 391 12.63 15.00 2.76
C TRP A 391 13.89 15.75 2.30
N LEU A 392 15.01 15.03 2.19
CA LEU A 392 16.33 15.57 1.86
C LEU A 392 16.77 15.26 0.42
N CYS A 393 16.30 14.15 -0.16
CA CYS A 393 16.77 13.64 -1.44
C CYS A 393 15.60 13.39 -2.40
N GLY A 394 15.76 13.80 -3.67
CA GLY A 394 14.83 13.48 -4.76
C GLY A 394 14.76 11.98 -5.11
N ARG A 395 15.66 11.16 -4.54
CA ARG A 395 15.63 9.70 -4.57
C ARG A 395 15.43 9.20 -3.14
N GLN A 396 14.22 8.74 -2.80
CA GLN A 396 13.80 8.37 -1.44
C GLN A 396 14.79 7.45 -0.68
N PHE A 397 15.44 6.52 -1.38
CA PHE A 397 16.41 5.57 -0.81
C PHE A 397 17.88 5.95 -1.12
N MET A 398 18.11 7.15 -1.65
CA MET A 398 19.43 7.68 -2.00
C MET A 398 20.23 6.78 -2.96
N VAL A 399 19.51 6.06 -3.82
CA VAL A 399 20.08 5.27 -4.91
C VAL A 399 20.10 6.13 -6.18
N ASN A 400 21.27 6.29 -6.78
CA ASN A 400 21.47 7.09 -7.98
C ASN A 400 20.93 6.39 -9.25
N ARG A 401 21.14 7.00 -10.43
CA ARG A 401 20.65 6.46 -11.71
C ARG A 401 21.32 5.13 -12.08
N GLU A 402 22.55 4.93 -11.64
CA GLU A 402 23.35 3.73 -11.83
C GLU A 402 22.90 2.58 -10.91
N GLY A 403 22.00 2.84 -9.96
CA GLY A 403 21.52 1.83 -9.01
C GLY A 403 22.43 1.65 -7.80
N VAL A 404 23.31 2.62 -7.53
CA VAL A 404 24.28 2.61 -6.43
C VAL A 404 23.84 3.60 -5.35
N TYR A 405 24.00 3.23 -4.09
CA TYR A 405 23.75 4.14 -2.96
C TYR A 405 24.78 5.28 -2.96
N CYS A 406 24.31 6.52 -2.87
CA CYS A 406 25.16 7.70 -3.12
C CYS A 406 26.16 8.01 -2.01
N ASN A 407 26.06 7.38 -0.83
CA ASN A 407 26.95 7.57 0.32
C ASN A 407 27.08 9.03 0.82
N GLN A 408 26.16 9.91 0.44
CA GLN A 408 26.13 11.28 0.96
C GLN A 408 25.67 11.27 2.43
N HIS A 409 26.51 11.78 3.33
CA HIS A 409 26.10 12.08 4.71
C HIS A 409 25.54 13.51 4.83
N HIS A 410 26.09 14.42 4.04
CA HIS A 410 25.54 15.76 3.81
C HIS A 410 25.09 15.83 2.35
N ILE A 411 23.87 16.30 2.11
CA ILE A 411 23.28 16.39 0.78
C ILE A 411 23.90 17.56 0.03
N ASP A 412 24.55 17.23 -1.08
CA ASP A 412 25.02 18.20 -2.05
C ASP A 412 23.98 18.34 -3.19
N PRO A 413 23.37 19.53 -3.37
CA PRO A 413 22.45 19.79 -4.46
C PRO A 413 23.05 19.56 -5.85
N ASP A 414 24.35 19.81 -6.05
CA ASP A 414 25.02 19.66 -7.35
C ASP A 414 25.20 18.18 -7.72
N VAL A 415 25.42 17.33 -6.73
CA VAL A 415 25.41 15.86 -6.90
C VAL A 415 23.98 15.39 -7.18
N CYS A 416 23.01 15.89 -6.41
CA CYS A 416 21.60 15.52 -6.58
C CYS A 416 21.01 15.94 -7.93
N ALA A 417 21.43 17.08 -8.47
CA ALA A 417 21.03 17.60 -9.78
C ALA A 417 21.24 16.59 -10.92
N ARG A 418 22.31 15.78 -10.83
CA ARG A 418 22.63 14.73 -11.81
C ARG A 418 21.84 13.44 -11.59
N CYS A 419 21.30 13.26 -10.38
CA CYS A 419 20.56 12.06 -9.99
C CYS A 419 19.09 12.11 -10.42
N VAL A 420 18.52 13.28 -10.72
CA VAL A 420 17.09 13.46 -11.01
C VAL A 420 16.85 13.87 -12.46
N ASP A 421 15.63 13.64 -12.96
CA ASP A 421 15.26 13.94 -14.35
C ASP A 421 15.06 15.45 -14.58
N ASP A 422 14.63 16.17 -13.56
CA ASP A 422 14.47 17.63 -13.57
C ASP A 422 15.17 18.22 -12.34
N SER A 423 16.34 18.83 -12.57
CA SER A 423 17.12 19.45 -11.49
C SER A 423 16.46 20.69 -10.93
N ALA A 424 15.80 21.50 -11.76
CA ALA A 424 15.17 22.75 -11.30
C ALA A 424 13.99 22.44 -10.39
N LEU A 425 13.16 21.46 -10.78
CA LEU A 425 12.07 20.98 -9.95
C LEU A 425 12.58 20.36 -8.64
N ASN A 426 13.71 19.66 -8.66
CA ASN A 426 14.29 19.09 -7.46
C ASN A 426 14.84 20.16 -6.49
N THR A 427 15.42 21.24 -7.01
CA THR A 427 15.81 22.40 -6.19
C THR A 427 14.58 23.01 -5.54
N TYR A 428 13.55 23.33 -6.32
CA TYR A 428 12.28 23.87 -5.82
C TYR A 428 11.66 22.95 -4.75
N ARG A 429 11.58 21.65 -5.03
CA ARG A 429 11.12 20.64 -4.07
C ARG A 429 11.90 20.71 -2.75
N SER A 430 13.22 20.72 -2.81
CA SER A 430 14.08 20.68 -1.61
C SER A 430 13.85 21.92 -0.74
N GLU A 431 13.72 23.09 -1.36
CA GLU A 431 13.39 24.35 -0.68
C GLU A 431 12.00 24.29 -0.02
N ARG A 432 10.98 23.83 -0.74
CA ARG A 432 9.61 23.71 -0.21
C ARG A 432 9.50 22.72 0.94
N LEU A 433 10.11 21.54 0.80
CA LEU A 433 10.14 20.53 1.86
C LEU A 433 10.87 21.07 3.10
N ARG A 434 11.98 21.79 2.93
CA ARG A 434 12.68 22.41 4.06
C ARG A 434 11.81 23.44 4.77
N GLN A 435 11.19 24.36 4.03
CA GLN A 435 10.33 25.42 4.57
C GLN A 435 9.17 24.86 5.40
N VAL A 436 8.57 23.75 4.98
CA VAL A 436 7.46 23.14 5.72
C VAL A 436 7.95 22.40 6.96
N LEU A 437 9.07 21.67 6.86
CA LEU A 437 9.66 20.99 8.01
C LEU A 437 10.10 21.98 9.08
N ASP A 438 10.54 23.19 8.71
CA ASP A 438 10.88 24.25 9.66
C ASP A 438 9.73 24.71 10.54
N GLN A 439 8.48 24.40 10.19
CA GLN A 439 7.28 24.76 10.96
C GLN A 439 6.82 23.62 11.90
N ALA A 440 7.36 22.41 11.76
CA ALA A 440 7.01 21.26 12.59
C ALA A 440 7.47 21.44 14.05
N GLN A 441 6.65 21.08 15.03
CA GLN A 441 7.04 21.16 16.44
C GLN A 441 8.15 20.17 16.80
N LEU A 442 8.09 18.97 16.22
CA LEU A 442 9.11 17.93 16.36
C LEU A 442 9.33 17.19 15.03
N LEU A 443 10.57 16.78 14.82
CA LEU A 443 11.02 15.92 13.74
C LEU A 443 11.48 14.60 14.36
N LEU A 444 10.66 13.56 14.23
CA LEU A 444 10.93 12.25 14.80
C LEU A 444 11.72 11.39 13.83
N THR A 445 12.70 10.65 14.33
CA THR A 445 13.52 9.75 13.52
C THR A 445 13.51 8.35 14.14
N PRO A 446 13.54 7.29 13.31
CA PRO A 446 13.42 5.93 13.82
C PRO A 446 14.73 5.40 14.42
N SER A 447 15.87 6.06 14.21
CA SER A 447 17.18 5.66 14.73
C SER A 447 18.08 6.86 15.00
N THR A 448 19.11 6.64 15.79
CA THR A 448 20.15 7.64 16.09
C THR A 448 20.92 8.00 14.82
N TYR A 449 21.29 7.01 14.01
CA TYR A 449 21.92 7.22 12.71
C TYR A 449 21.11 8.20 11.84
N PHE A 450 19.79 8.06 11.82
CA PHE A 450 18.95 8.93 11.01
C PHE A 450 18.73 10.30 11.64
N ALA A 451 18.72 10.40 12.98
CA ALA A 451 18.80 11.69 13.66
C ALA A 451 20.07 12.46 13.28
N ASP A 452 21.24 11.80 13.34
CA ASP A 452 22.53 12.37 12.99
C ASP A 452 22.56 12.80 11.51
N PHE A 453 21.98 11.99 10.62
CA PHE A 453 21.86 12.34 9.20
C PHE A 453 21.05 13.62 8.98
N TYR A 454 19.89 13.79 9.61
CA TYR A 454 19.12 15.03 9.48
C TYR A 454 19.81 16.22 10.16
N GLN A 455 20.45 16.02 11.31
CA GLN A 455 21.21 17.07 11.98
C GLN A 455 22.39 17.55 11.13
N ALA A 456 23.11 16.64 10.47
CA ALA A 456 24.18 16.96 9.54
C ALA A 456 23.70 17.74 8.30
N ASN A 457 22.40 17.73 8.02
CA ASN A 457 21.74 18.49 6.96
C ASN A 457 21.03 19.75 7.49
N GLY A 458 21.42 20.23 8.66
CA GLY A 458 21.04 21.54 9.18
C GLY A 458 19.69 21.58 9.89
N PHE A 459 19.14 20.43 10.31
CA PHE A 459 17.99 20.40 11.21
C PHE A 459 18.46 20.48 12.68
N PRO A 460 17.83 21.34 13.51
CA PRO A 460 18.30 21.59 14.87
C PRO A 460 18.10 20.37 15.80
N ALA A 461 19.10 20.07 16.61
CA ALA A 461 19.13 18.88 17.49
C ALA A 461 18.00 18.87 18.53
N GLU A 462 17.55 20.03 18.98
CA GLU A 462 16.45 20.16 19.92
C GLU A 462 15.08 19.79 19.31
N ARG A 463 14.95 19.82 17.98
CA ARG A 463 13.73 19.41 17.25
C ARG A 463 13.83 18.01 16.66
N VAL A 464 15.04 17.54 16.34
CA VAL A 464 15.25 16.17 15.85
C VAL A 464 15.37 15.20 17.03
N ARG A 465 14.30 14.44 17.28
CA ARG A 465 14.22 13.47 18.39
C ARG A 465 14.16 12.05 17.85
N VAL A 466 14.81 11.12 18.53
CA VAL A 466 14.69 9.69 18.22
C VAL A 466 13.41 9.17 18.88
N ASN A 467 12.51 8.58 18.09
CA ASN A 467 11.44 7.72 18.56
C ASN A 467 11.59 6.41 17.81
N ARG A 468 12.26 5.43 18.44
CA ARG A 468 12.67 4.20 17.75
C ARG A 468 11.45 3.41 17.30
N ASN A 469 11.51 2.85 16.09
CA ASN A 469 10.41 2.02 15.62
C ASN A 469 10.28 0.75 16.47
N GLY A 470 9.05 0.45 16.87
CA GLY A 470 8.72 -0.75 17.60
C GLY A 470 8.63 -1.98 16.70
N VAL A 471 8.79 -3.16 17.29
CA VAL A 471 8.43 -4.45 16.67
C VAL A 471 7.44 -5.22 17.54
N ARG A 472 6.72 -6.19 16.95
CA ARG A 472 5.83 -7.09 17.68
C ARG A 472 6.64 -8.03 18.57
N ARG A 473 6.26 -8.14 19.85
CA ARG A 473 6.80 -9.14 20.79
C ARG A 473 6.60 -10.55 20.24
N PRO A 474 7.57 -11.47 20.41
CA PRO A 474 7.39 -12.87 20.05
C PRO A 474 6.27 -13.51 20.87
N ASP A 475 5.48 -14.37 20.22
CA ASP A 475 4.54 -15.23 20.94
C ASP A 475 5.30 -16.36 21.66
N ALA A 476 5.15 -16.44 22.99
CA ALA A 476 5.90 -17.38 23.84
C ALA A 476 5.63 -18.87 23.53
N CYS A 477 4.60 -19.18 22.73
CA CYS A 477 4.22 -20.55 22.38
C CYS A 477 4.99 -21.11 21.18
N VAL A 478 5.67 -20.27 20.38
CA VAL A 478 6.36 -20.74 19.17
C VAL A 478 7.80 -21.12 19.52
N GLN A 479 8.10 -22.41 19.43
CA GLN A 479 9.46 -22.92 19.60
C GLN A 479 10.17 -23.05 18.25
N ARG A 480 11.50 -22.88 18.25
CA ARG A 480 12.31 -23.12 17.06
C ARG A 480 12.14 -24.54 16.56
N LEU A 481 12.00 -24.68 15.25
CA LEU A 481 11.92 -26.00 14.63
C LEU A 481 13.33 -26.63 14.62
N PRO A 482 13.53 -27.80 15.24
CA PRO A 482 14.85 -28.45 15.24
C PRO A 482 15.22 -28.86 13.82
N SER A 483 16.47 -28.60 13.44
CA SER A 483 17.00 -28.90 12.11
C SER A 483 18.44 -29.39 12.21
N PRO A 484 18.84 -30.46 11.50
CA PRO A 484 20.24 -30.91 11.44
C PRO A 484 21.11 -30.01 10.56
N ILE A 485 20.51 -29.09 9.79
CA ILE A 485 21.17 -28.15 8.89
C ILE A 485 20.82 -26.72 9.28
N LEU A 486 21.77 -25.79 9.08
CA LEU A 486 21.57 -24.38 9.37
C LEU A 486 20.71 -23.72 8.28
N ARG A 487 19.67 -22.99 8.68
CA ARG A 487 18.70 -22.36 7.78
C ARG A 487 18.92 -20.85 7.74
N PHE A 488 19.18 -20.32 6.56
CA PHE A 488 19.39 -18.90 6.32
C PHE A 488 18.13 -18.29 5.69
N GLY A 489 17.52 -17.30 6.31
CA GLY A 489 16.40 -16.54 5.78
C GLY A 489 16.84 -15.27 5.05
N TYR A 490 16.18 -14.91 3.95
CA TYR A 490 16.36 -13.62 3.28
C TYR A 490 15.00 -12.97 3.00
N VAL A 491 14.84 -11.72 3.46
CA VAL A 491 13.62 -10.93 3.34
C VAL A 491 13.93 -9.60 2.65
N GLY A 492 13.91 -9.60 1.31
CA GLY A 492 14.27 -8.40 0.54
C GLY A 492 13.84 -8.38 -0.93
N GLY A 493 13.18 -9.43 -1.44
CA GLY A 493 12.77 -9.51 -2.84
C GLY A 493 13.95 -9.56 -3.83
N ASN A 494 13.69 -9.31 -5.11
CA ASN A 494 14.66 -9.50 -6.20
C ASN A 494 15.46 -8.24 -6.59
N ASP A 495 15.38 -7.16 -5.81
CA ASP A 495 16.15 -5.95 -6.10
C ASP A 495 17.64 -6.17 -5.80
N ALA A 496 18.51 -5.76 -6.73
CA ALA A 496 19.96 -5.86 -6.55
C ALA A 496 20.45 -5.06 -5.34
N ILE A 497 19.83 -3.91 -5.04
CA ILE A 497 20.20 -3.10 -3.87
C ILE A 497 19.94 -3.82 -2.55
N LYS A 498 19.04 -4.82 -2.53
CA LYS A 498 18.77 -5.63 -1.34
C LYS A 498 19.76 -6.79 -1.16
N GLY A 499 20.72 -6.93 -2.07
CA GLY A 499 21.85 -7.86 -1.93
C GLY A 499 21.58 -9.29 -2.40
N VAL A 500 20.46 -9.55 -3.09
CA VAL A 500 20.12 -10.90 -3.58
C VAL A 500 21.22 -11.52 -4.47
N ASN A 501 21.90 -10.70 -5.27
CA ASN A 501 23.00 -11.17 -6.13
C ASN A 501 24.19 -11.65 -5.28
N SER A 502 24.52 -10.93 -4.22
CA SER A 502 25.58 -11.31 -3.27
C SER A 502 25.21 -12.62 -2.56
N ILE A 503 23.94 -12.81 -2.19
CA ILE A 503 23.45 -14.07 -1.59
C ILE A 503 23.64 -15.25 -2.56
N ILE A 504 23.24 -15.11 -3.82
CA ILE A 504 23.43 -16.18 -4.82
C ILE A 504 24.91 -16.55 -4.95
N LYS A 505 25.81 -15.56 -4.98
CA LYS A 505 27.27 -15.80 -5.05
C LYS A 505 27.80 -16.47 -3.78
N ALA A 506 27.32 -16.07 -2.61
CA ALA A 506 27.73 -16.63 -1.32
C ALA A 506 27.33 -18.11 -1.16
N PHE A 507 26.14 -18.48 -1.63
CA PHE A 507 25.62 -19.84 -1.53
C PHE A 507 26.06 -20.77 -2.67
N ARG A 508 26.63 -20.21 -3.75
CA ARG A 508 27.12 -21.02 -4.87
C ARG A 508 28.26 -21.92 -4.43
N GLY A 509 28.06 -23.23 -4.63
CA GLY A 509 29.03 -24.27 -4.26
C GLY A 509 28.95 -24.74 -2.82
N LEU A 510 28.01 -24.24 -2.00
CA LEU A 510 27.71 -24.84 -0.70
C LEU A 510 26.94 -26.16 -0.90
N PRO A 511 27.32 -27.25 -0.20
CA PRO A 511 26.59 -28.52 -0.28
C PRO A 511 25.23 -28.42 0.43
N ALA A 512 24.25 -29.21 -0.03
CA ALA A 512 22.87 -29.14 0.45
C ALA A 512 22.73 -29.46 1.96
N GLU A 513 23.62 -30.32 2.47
CA GLU A 513 23.74 -30.72 3.86
C GLU A 513 24.43 -29.68 4.77
N ALA A 514 25.08 -28.65 4.22
CA ALA A 514 25.69 -27.59 5.03
C ALA A 514 24.69 -26.49 5.41
N ALA A 515 23.82 -26.10 4.48
CA ALA A 515 22.90 -24.98 4.67
C ALA A 515 21.65 -25.07 3.79
N LYS A 516 20.56 -24.48 4.26
CA LYS A 516 19.34 -24.21 3.48
C LYS A 516 19.11 -22.71 3.36
N LEU A 517 18.80 -22.22 2.15
CA LEU A 517 18.40 -20.82 1.93
C LEU A 517 16.88 -20.72 1.80
N VAL A 518 16.23 -19.95 2.67
CA VAL A 518 14.79 -19.65 2.64
C VAL A 518 14.63 -18.20 2.17
N VAL A 519 14.10 -18.03 0.96
CA VAL A 519 13.90 -16.72 0.32
C VAL A 519 12.45 -16.32 0.41
N VAL A 520 12.17 -15.18 1.03
CA VAL A 520 10.82 -14.60 1.05
C VAL A 520 10.57 -13.82 -0.24
N ASP A 521 9.55 -14.23 -0.98
CA ASP A 521 9.00 -13.50 -2.11
C ASP A 521 7.77 -12.70 -1.67
N ASN A 522 7.95 -11.38 -1.58
CA ASN A 522 6.91 -10.43 -1.16
C ASN A 522 5.75 -10.27 -2.15
N THR A 523 5.86 -10.83 -3.36
CA THR A 523 4.82 -10.77 -4.39
C THR A 523 3.99 -12.04 -4.50
N MET A 524 4.42 -13.16 -3.90
CA MET A 524 3.67 -14.43 -3.97
C MET A 524 2.24 -14.32 -3.45
N ASN A 525 2.03 -13.55 -2.38
CA ASN A 525 0.69 -13.27 -1.84
C ASN A 525 -0.19 -12.45 -2.80
N LEU A 526 0.41 -11.82 -3.82
CA LEU A 526 -0.27 -11.11 -4.90
C LEU A 526 -0.59 -12.01 -6.11
N GLY A 527 -0.25 -13.30 -6.05
CA GLY A 527 -0.54 -14.29 -7.09
C GLY A 527 0.49 -14.37 -8.22
N PHE A 528 1.67 -13.75 -8.05
CA PHE A 528 2.82 -13.88 -8.96
C PHE A 528 4.14 -13.89 -8.16
N SER A 529 5.26 -14.21 -8.81
CA SER A 529 6.58 -14.20 -8.16
C SER A 529 7.48 -13.12 -8.76
N CYS A 530 8.29 -12.47 -7.93
CA CYS A 530 9.28 -11.48 -8.37
C CYS A 530 10.59 -12.13 -8.81
N PHE A 531 10.76 -13.42 -8.50
CA PHE A 531 11.89 -14.22 -8.91
C PHE A 531 11.53 -15.02 -10.17
N ALA A 532 12.46 -15.04 -11.13
CA ALA A 532 12.35 -15.97 -12.25
C ALA A 532 12.46 -17.42 -11.73
N PRO A 533 11.76 -18.40 -12.34
CA PRO A 533 11.79 -19.79 -11.88
C PRO A 533 13.20 -20.40 -11.79
N ASP A 534 14.13 -19.89 -12.59
CA ASP A 534 15.50 -20.39 -12.69
C ASP A 534 16.51 -19.50 -11.94
N ARG A 535 16.03 -18.50 -11.18
CA ARG A 535 16.88 -17.52 -10.48
C ARG A 535 17.88 -18.15 -9.52
N PHE A 536 17.49 -19.24 -8.87
CA PHE A 536 18.28 -19.95 -7.86
C PHE A 536 18.70 -21.36 -8.28
N LYS A 537 18.61 -21.71 -9.58
CA LYS A 537 18.85 -23.07 -10.09
C LYS A 537 20.24 -23.65 -9.78
N ASP A 538 21.23 -22.78 -9.59
CA ASP A 538 22.63 -23.15 -9.33
C ASP A 538 22.91 -23.38 -7.83
N LEU A 539 21.89 -23.25 -6.96
CA LEU A 539 22.00 -23.43 -5.52
C LEU A 539 21.50 -24.82 -5.13
N ALA A 540 22.23 -25.50 -4.25
CA ALA A 540 21.96 -26.89 -3.90
C ALA A 540 20.69 -27.07 -3.04
N ASN A 541 20.36 -26.11 -2.18
CA ASN A 541 19.25 -26.21 -1.22
C ASN A 541 18.61 -24.84 -0.96
N VAL A 542 17.57 -24.53 -1.73
CA VAL A 542 16.84 -23.25 -1.69
C VAL A 542 15.33 -23.49 -1.69
N GLU A 543 14.62 -22.71 -0.90
CA GLU A 543 13.17 -22.68 -0.85
C GLU A 543 12.70 -21.22 -0.98
N VAL A 544 11.75 -20.98 -1.89
CA VAL A 544 11.11 -19.67 -2.04
C VAL A 544 9.72 -19.75 -1.41
N VAL A 545 9.46 -18.90 -0.41
CA VAL A 545 8.24 -18.88 0.40
C VAL A 545 7.51 -17.54 0.25
N PRO A 546 6.18 -17.50 0.47
CA PRO A 546 5.45 -16.23 0.50
C PRO A 546 5.89 -15.32 1.66
N ALA A 547 5.61 -14.02 1.54
CA ALA A 547 5.74 -13.08 2.65
C ALA A 547 4.90 -13.48 3.86
N TYR A 548 5.48 -13.33 5.04
CA TYR A 548 4.79 -13.45 6.32
C TYR A 548 3.97 -12.18 6.62
N THR A 549 3.03 -12.33 7.54
CA THR A 549 2.20 -11.25 8.10
C THR A 549 2.53 -11.08 9.57
N GLN A 550 1.96 -10.07 10.23
CA GLN A 550 2.07 -9.95 11.69
C GLN A 550 1.59 -11.21 12.41
N ALA A 551 0.62 -11.96 11.86
CA ALA A 551 0.12 -13.20 12.44
C ALA A 551 1.02 -14.43 12.21
N THR A 552 1.85 -14.44 11.15
CA THR A 552 2.67 -15.60 10.76
C THR A 552 4.18 -15.36 10.92
N ILE A 553 4.55 -14.21 11.48
CA ILE A 553 5.94 -13.80 11.68
C ILE A 553 6.72 -14.78 12.57
N ASP A 554 6.11 -15.25 13.66
CA ASP A 554 6.76 -16.17 14.60
C ASP A 554 7.06 -17.53 13.95
N GLU A 555 6.13 -18.06 13.15
CA GLU A 555 6.31 -19.30 12.39
C GLU A 555 7.48 -19.19 11.39
N PHE A 556 7.58 -18.06 10.68
CA PHE A 556 8.67 -17.82 9.74
C PHE A 556 10.03 -17.79 10.45
N PHE A 557 10.16 -17.00 11.52
CA PHE A 557 11.43 -16.87 12.23
C PHE A 557 11.82 -18.13 13.01
N ALA A 558 10.86 -18.93 13.49
CA ALA A 558 11.13 -20.29 14.00
C ALA A 558 11.63 -21.25 12.92
N GLY A 559 11.33 -20.93 11.66
CA GLY A 559 11.74 -21.62 10.44
C GLY A 559 13.17 -21.32 9.98
N ILE A 560 13.88 -20.36 10.57
CA ILE A 560 15.26 -19.99 10.21
C ILE A 560 16.16 -19.87 11.45
N ASP A 561 17.47 -19.94 11.23
CA ASP A 561 18.49 -19.82 12.29
C ASP A 561 19.33 -18.56 12.13
N VAL A 562 19.51 -18.12 10.89
CA VAL A 562 20.26 -16.92 10.52
C VAL A 562 19.43 -16.06 9.56
N LEU A 563 19.29 -14.76 9.81
CA LEU A 563 18.77 -13.80 8.86
C LEU A 563 19.91 -13.17 8.05
N LEU A 564 19.77 -13.13 6.74
CA LEU A 564 20.62 -12.40 5.80
C LEU A 564 19.99 -11.04 5.46
N PHE A 565 20.69 -9.96 5.78
CA PHE A 565 20.32 -8.59 5.45
C PHE A 565 21.48 -7.82 4.76
N PRO A 566 22.00 -8.29 3.60
CA PRO A 566 23.16 -7.69 2.93
C PRO A 566 22.76 -6.52 2.01
N THR A 567 21.97 -5.57 2.53
CA THR A 567 21.52 -4.41 1.75
C THR A 567 22.71 -3.54 1.31
N GLN A 568 22.68 -3.00 0.10
CA GLN A 568 23.71 -2.13 -0.47
C GLN A 568 23.31 -0.65 -0.38
N ALA A 569 22.39 -0.33 0.53
CA ALA A 569 21.96 1.02 0.86
C ALA A 569 21.84 1.17 2.38
N LYS A 570 22.07 2.39 2.88
CA LYS A 570 21.81 2.69 4.29
C LYS A 570 20.30 2.80 4.50
N GLU A 571 19.79 2.18 5.56
CA GLU A 571 18.38 2.25 5.92
C GLU A 571 18.19 3.07 7.20
N SER A 572 16.99 3.64 7.34
CA SER A 572 16.62 4.45 8.49
C SER A 572 16.48 3.61 9.76
N PHE A 573 16.09 2.34 9.66
CA PHE A 573 15.92 1.46 10.81
C PHE A 573 16.27 0.00 10.52
N GLY A 574 15.51 -0.71 9.68
CA GLY A 574 15.68 -2.17 9.48
C GLY A 574 14.83 -2.99 10.45
N LEU A 575 13.52 -3.03 10.20
CA LEU A 575 12.54 -3.74 11.04
C LEU A 575 12.80 -5.23 11.09
N VAL A 576 13.02 -5.88 9.93
CA VAL A 576 13.24 -7.33 9.82
C VAL A 576 14.42 -7.79 10.69
N VAL A 577 15.48 -6.99 10.80
CA VAL A 577 16.63 -7.30 11.67
C VAL A 577 16.20 -7.35 13.13
N ARG A 578 15.40 -6.41 13.61
CA ARG A 578 14.91 -6.40 15.00
C ARG A 578 13.82 -7.42 15.25
N GLU A 579 12.98 -7.71 14.26
CA GLU A 579 12.03 -8.82 14.30
C GLU A 579 12.76 -10.17 14.47
N ALA A 580 13.91 -10.34 13.81
CA ALA A 580 14.78 -11.51 13.94
C ALA A 580 15.48 -11.57 15.30
N LEU A 581 16.12 -10.47 15.72
CA LEU A 581 16.81 -10.39 17.01
C LEU A 581 15.86 -10.66 18.18
N ALA A 582 14.64 -10.09 18.13
CA ALA A 582 13.59 -10.36 19.12
C ALA A 582 13.24 -11.84 19.25
N ARG A 583 13.48 -12.64 18.21
CA ARG A 583 13.18 -14.08 18.12
C ARG A 583 14.44 -14.94 18.17
N ASP A 584 15.51 -14.37 18.72
CA ASP A 584 16.79 -15.03 18.93
C ASP A 584 17.47 -15.53 17.63
N VAL A 585 17.12 -14.96 16.47
CA VAL A 585 17.71 -15.33 15.18
C VAL A 585 19.00 -14.54 14.96
N TRP A 586 20.09 -15.23 14.62
CA TRP A 586 21.39 -14.61 14.34
C TRP A 586 21.31 -13.76 13.07
N VAL A 587 21.94 -12.59 13.03
CA VAL A 587 21.86 -11.70 11.86
C VAL A 587 23.22 -11.58 11.16
N ILE A 588 23.26 -11.71 9.84
CA ILE A 588 24.38 -11.23 9.02
C ILE A 588 23.85 -10.06 8.21
N CYS A 589 24.30 -8.84 8.50
CA CYS A 589 23.89 -7.65 7.77
C CYS A 589 25.09 -6.87 7.26
N SER A 590 24.86 -6.04 6.25
CA SER A 590 25.81 -5.00 5.89
C SER A 590 25.81 -3.87 6.94
N ASP A 591 26.87 -3.07 6.97
CA ASP A 591 26.89 -1.78 7.67
C ASP A 591 25.90 -0.84 6.99
N ALA A 592 24.64 -0.91 7.41
CA ALA A 592 23.49 -0.33 6.72
C ALA A 592 22.80 0.80 7.51
N GLY A 593 23.56 1.59 8.28
CA GLY A 593 23.02 2.76 8.98
C GLY A 593 22.21 2.37 10.22
N GLY A 594 20.95 2.76 10.31
CA GLY A 594 20.11 2.47 11.49
C GLY A 594 19.94 0.98 11.80
N VAL A 595 20.22 0.10 10.82
CA VAL A 595 20.14 -1.37 10.93
C VAL A 595 21.06 -1.92 12.00
N VAL A 596 22.23 -1.33 12.18
CA VAL A 596 23.28 -1.93 13.02
C VAL A 596 23.20 -1.57 14.50
N GLU A 597 22.33 -0.62 14.90
CA GLU A 597 22.30 -0.10 16.28
C GLU A 597 22.02 -1.18 17.35
N ASP A 598 21.30 -2.24 16.99
CA ASP A 598 20.91 -3.34 17.90
C ASP A 598 21.73 -4.63 17.69
N ILE A 599 22.74 -4.58 16.80
CA ILE A 599 23.62 -5.71 16.55
C ILE A 599 24.87 -5.59 17.42
N LEU A 600 25.13 -6.64 18.18
CA LEU A 600 26.34 -6.86 18.96
C LEU A 600 27.26 -7.80 18.16
N PRO A 601 28.31 -7.27 17.49
CA PRO A 601 29.15 -8.06 16.60
C PRO A 601 29.76 -9.26 17.32
N GLY A 602 29.61 -10.44 16.73
CA GLY A 602 30.10 -11.72 17.27
C GLY A 602 29.25 -12.30 18.40
N GLN A 603 28.18 -11.62 18.83
CA GLN A 603 27.29 -12.10 19.89
C GLN A 603 25.88 -12.39 19.37
N ASN A 604 25.25 -11.49 18.63
CA ASN A 604 23.93 -11.73 18.04
C ASN A 604 23.91 -11.57 16.51
N GLY A 605 25.05 -11.21 15.93
CA GLY A 605 25.19 -11.08 14.50
C GLY A 605 26.59 -10.69 14.04
N LEU A 606 26.75 -10.60 12.72
CA LEU A 606 27.93 -10.08 12.04
C LEU A 606 27.52 -8.85 11.23
N ILE A 607 28.34 -7.80 11.32
CA ILE A 607 28.24 -6.62 10.46
C ILE A 607 29.38 -6.71 9.45
N ILE A 608 29.04 -6.72 8.16
CA ILE A 608 30.01 -6.70 7.07
C ILE A 608 29.97 -5.35 6.34
N PRO A 609 31.08 -4.88 5.76
CA PRO A 609 31.01 -3.79 4.78
C PRO A 609 30.05 -4.14 3.63
N MET A 610 29.46 -3.12 3.01
CA MET A 610 28.74 -3.28 1.73
C MET A 610 29.71 -3.82 0.65
N ASP A 611 29.27 -4.80 -0.13
CA ASP A 611 30.05 -5.46 -1.18
C ASP A 611 29.19 -5.88 -2.39
N ASP A 612 29.60 -5.45 -3.59
CA ASP A 612 28.90 -5.80 -4.83
C ASP A 612 29.21 -7.23 -5.32
N ASP A 613 30.34 -7.80 -4.86
CA ASP A 613 30.86 -9.08 -5.33
C ASP A 613 30.42 -10.27 -4.46
N GLY A 614 29.88 -10.03 -3.27
CA GLY A 614 29.41 -11.05 -2.32
C GLY A 614 30.53 -11.85 -1.64
N THR A 615 31.79 -11.42 -1.78
CA THR A 615 32.95 -12.09 -1.18
C THR A 615 32.90 -12.01 0.34
N LEU A 616 32.55 -10.84 0.90
CA LEU A 616 32.46 -10.64 2.35
C LEU A 616 31.26 -11.39 2.91
N LEU A 617 30.12 -11.37 2.20
CA LEU A 617 28.96 -12.15 2.60
C LEU A 617 29.27 -13.65 2.61
N LYS A 618 29.98 -14.16 1.59
CA LYS A 618 30.40 -15.57 1.54
C LYS A 618 31.25 -15.95 2.75
N ARG A 619 32.23 -15.11 3.09
CA ARG A 619 33.06 -15.32 4.27
C ARG A 619 32.22 -15.33 5.55
N ALA A 620 31.32 -14.37 5.73
CA ALA A 620 30.45 -14.30 6.90
C ALA A 620 29.53 -15.52 7.03
N VAL A 621 29.03 -16.07 5.91
CA VAL A 621 28.26 -17.33 5.91
C VAL A 621 29.12 -18.51 6.38
N HIS A 622 30.36 -18.61 5.90
CA HIS A 622 31.28 -19.66 6.36
C HIS A 622 31.63 -19.51 7.84
N ASP A 623 31.99 -18.31 8.29
CA ASP A 623 32.31 -18.02 9.70
C ASP A 623 31.11 -18.35 10.60
N THR A 624 29.89 -18.07 10.14
CA THR A 624 28.66 -18.41 10.88
C THR A 624 28.41 -19.92 10.94
N LEU A 625 28.69 -20.66 9.85
CA LEU A 625 28.60 -22.13 9.88
C LEU A 625 29.59 -22.73 10.89
N GLU A 626 30.81 -22.19 10.99
CA GLU A 626 31.81 -22.62 11.98
C GLU A 626 31.41 -22.23 13.41
N HIS A 627 30.86 -21.03 13.59
CA HIS A 627 30.32 -20.57 14.86
C HIS A 627 29.25 -21.54 15.38
N PHE A 628 28.20 -21.82 14.60
CA PHE A 628 27.12 -22.71 15.03
C PHE A 628 27.56 -24.18 15.24
N ARG A 629 28.63 -24.64 14.58
CA ARG A 629 29.23 -25.97 14.86
C ARG A 629 29.98 -26.03 16.18
N SER A 630 30.55 -24.91 16.62
CA SER A 630 31.38 -24.83 17.84
C SER A 630 30.61 -24.41 19.08
N GLN A 631 29.41 -23.84 18.93
CA GLN A 631 28.53 -23.49 20.05
C GLN A 631 27.94 -24.72 20.74
N ALA A 632 27.78 -24.61 22.07
CA ALA A 632 27.04 -25.61 22.84
C ALA A 632 25.55 -25.57 22.45
N ALA A 633 24.88 -26.73 22.52
CA ALA A 633 23.44 -26.80 22.33
C ALA A 633 22.72 -25.86 23.31
N GLY A 634 21.84 -24.99 22.81
CA GLY A 634 21.09 -24.03 23.63
C GLY A 634 21.68 -22.62 23.72
N TYR A 635 22.59 -22.23 22.83
CA TYR A 635 23.01 -20.83 22.69
C TYR A 635 21.84 -19.93 22.30
N THR A 636 21.54 -18.94 23.14
CA THR A 636 20.57 -17.87 22.86
C THR A 636 21.34 -16.56 22.65
N PRO A 637 21.28 -15.96 21.46
CA PRO A 637 21.86 -14.65 21.21
C PRO A 637 21.37 -13.59 22.21
N PRO A 638 22.24 -12.75 22.76
CA PRO A 638 21.81 -11.68 23.66
C PRO A 638 21.01 -10.61 22.91
N HIS A 639 20.04 -10.03 23.61
CA HIS A 639 19.26 -8.89 23.11
C HIS A 639 19.84 -7.58 23.63
N THR A 640 19.82 -6.55 22.79
CA THR A 640 19.95 -5.15 23.22
C THR A 640 18.58 -4.62 23.66
N SER A 641 18.45 -3.30 23.79
CA SER A 641 17.16 -2.63 24.03
C SER A 641 16.26 -2.66 22.78
N ILE A 642 15.75 -3.84 22.41
CA ILE A 642 14.73 -3.97 21.37
C ILE A 642 13.50 -3.16 21.80
N THR A 643 13.11 -2.20 20.97
CA THR A 643 11.94 -1.36 21.20
C THR A 643 10.69 -2.10 20.74
N TRP A 644 9.70 -2.22 21.62
CA TRP A 644 8.40 -2.81 21.29
C TRP A 644 7.42 -1.72 20.83
N PHE A 645 6.36 -2.10 20.11
CA PHE A 645 5.32 -1.15 19.71
C PHE A 645 4.72 -0.39 20.90
N GLU A 646 4.57 -1.06 22.05
CA GLU A 646 4.07 -0.44 23.28
C GLU A 646 5.04 0.60 23.85
N ASP A 647 6.34 0.40 23.70
CA ASP A 647 7.35 1.35 24.15
C ASP A 647 7.38 2.58 23.25
N GLN A 648 7.40 2.36 21.93
CA GLN A 648 7.34 3.44 20.95
C GLN A 648 6.09 4.31 21.15
N SER A 649 4.93 3.67 21.32
CA SER A 649 3.65 4.38 21.45
C SER A 649 3.60 5.21 22.73
N ARG A 650 4.07 4.65 23.86
CA ARG A 650 4.12 5.36 25.15
C ARG A 650 5.07 6.56 25.10
N GLU A 651 6.24 6.39 24.47
CA GLU A 651 7.17 7.50 24.26
C GLU A 651 6.56 8.58 23.36
N LEU A 652 5.89 8.18 22.27
CA LEU A 652 5.24 9.10 21.35
C LEU A 652 4.07 9.86 22.02
N ALA A 653 3.27 9.19 22.84
CA ALA A 653 2.20 9.83 23.61
C ALA A 653 2.75 10.91 24.53
N ALA A 654 3.88 10.65 25.20
CA ALA A 654 4.55 11.65 26.04
C ALA A 654 5.06 12.84 25.21
N MET A 655 5.61 12.59 24.02
CA MET A 655 6.04 13.66 23.10
C MET A 655 4.86 14.50 22.59
N TYR A 656 3.69 13.90 22.33
CA TYR A 656 2.49 14.68 21.97
C TYR A 656 2.04 15.59 23.10
N VAL A 657 2.01 15.09 24.34
CA VAL A 657 1.67 15.90 25.51
C VAL A 657 2.67 17.04 25.68
N GLU A 658 3.97 16.79 25.51
CA GLU A 658 5.01 17.83 25.54
C GLU A 658 4.74 18.95 24.51
N VAL A 659 4.33 18.59 23.29
CA VAL A 659 3.99 19.55 22.24
C VAL A 659 2.73 20.34 22.61
N LEU A 660 1.66 19.64 23.00
CA LEU A 660 0.38 20.27 23.36
C LEU A 660 0.53 21.25 24.53
N ASP A 661 1.30 20.89 25.55
CA ASP A 661 1.58 21.74 26.71
C ASP A 661 2.35 23.02 26.29
N LYS A 662 3.32 22.91 25.38
CA LYS A 662 4.08 24.07 24.87
C LYS A 662 3.25 25.01 24.02
N THR A 663 2.27 24.48 23.29
CA THR A 663 1.41 25.28 22.41
C THR A 663 0.23 25.91 23.13
N GLY A 664 0.13 25.75 24.45
CA GLY A 664 -0.94 26.34 25.26
C GLY A 664 -2.27 25.64 25.08
N PHE A 665 -2.28 24.31 24.91
CA PHE A 665 -3.52 23.53 24.94
C PHE A 665 -4.22 23.73 26.29
N GLU A 666 -5.23 24.60 26.32
CA GLU A 666 -6.11 24.78 27.48
C GLU A 666 -6.97 23.52 27.61
N LYS A 667 -6.65 22.67 28.59
CA LYS A 667 -7.59 21.64 29.04
C LYS A 667 -8.88 22.37 29.40
N PRO A 668 -10.04 22.07 28.77
CA PRO A 668 -11.30 22.63 29.23
C PRO A 668 -11.49 22.23 30.70
N ASP A 669 -11.69 23.23 31.56
CA ASP A 669 -11.92 23.08 33.02
C ASP A 669 -13.04 22.09 33.35
#